data_AF-A0AAN7CLN2-F1
#
_entry.id   AF-A0AAN7CLN2-F1
#
_cell.length_a   1.000
_cell.length_b   1.000
_cell.length_c   1.000
_cell.angle_alpha   90.00
_cell.angle_beta   90.00
_cell.angle_gamma   90.00
#
_symmetry.space_group_name_H-M   'P 1'
#
loop_
_entity.id
_entity.type
_entity.pdbx_description
1 polymer ?
#
loop_
_entity_poly.entity_id
_entity_poly.type
_entity_poly.pdbx_seq_one_letter_code
_entity_poly.pdbx_strand_id
1 'polypeptide(L)'
;MDDIEYQLEAVKATRVPAEEIDKTFRSSCIDLVSQSLGGKVLGFSDEWFAEAANLINPAAPIRQAGKFVHTGAWYDGWETRRHNPEPFDWVVIRLGVASGTVEGVEVDTAFFSGNHAPAISVEGCFSQNDDEVLSWKGTRGGWETILGIQECGPSQRFGWRLDNPTKKQYTHVRLNMYPDGGIARFRLFGHAVPVFPQDKDAIFDLAAAQNGGVAVACNDQHFGTAANLILPGRGKDMGDGWETARSRTKGHFDWAIIRLGAPGYIQSFLVDTAHFRGNYPQQARLEAIDWKGESEPPADAAGWVNMAQPIKCGPDAEHPAESLVKDKPFTHAKLIMVPDGGTTSSDSWAMDLGDSEGGFDAGAQGLPSKPKALPDDLPRSLDDRRRVPTELVPETEMYDGWQGQSQFLTSPIVAKPMTFSDLTLEDNYGEDLTKGGPESESRLMEMLAAQAAHAASAAFEDEDAIAADDQRSEDEKKDILQKTFIMAASNGNIESVTKILKGKGREYIDINAPDDEGTPALIYASCFGHESVVQALLDAGADVNKQDRNQWSALMWAMTNRHKSIAKLLLDNGASTEAKTSSGRTAFDFVGPDSDMSFYLSGYGIGTAGANDDFYNPGFDQDKLEEELAENEMRRRMMMESARDLEVDLGNVGMDDQPETFDDFEEDQQEFDWSRCLHDQMFVFQENELERILDLVITNMTPQRSPSQKPVPANMIFLGARYAHYHSSAELLAKLLITAMNKINTVVEKHQWDMTILAFWMSNATLLLHYLKKDAGLVEATTEFQVQLAELINEIFILIVRDAERRLDKVLDVAMLDHETIPGFEDITFQNEWKIFKRKKEVKEEPLEKRLRPPSPKQRAKPSPRNITSLLSSTLFVLDLYDVHSVITAQIISQLIYWLGAELFNRIMSNRKYLARTKAMQIRMNISTLEDWARQNNRQPEHYEKGEMKSSGENTVDAARRHLAPVIQLLQWLQCFSSLDADDLEALVGTLQQLKALSPQQLIHAATHYRPEVGEKGLPKSAMKYLVAIQKEAALRRERNRAAAAAAAAASPPATPGRSSGGKPSNGTPSGGTPRPDAAGDDGDGVTAADDEDEAPPNLLFDPALMLPFTLPSVTDMLVSYGAGFGGVNRERERKYIPTIPPEFLEKIEGGAGGGVGNGGRGALYGQGAWEDEDV
;
A
#
# COMPACT_ATOMS: atom_id res chain seq x y z
N MET A 1 -26.69 48.18 -18.13
CA MET A 1 -25.27 48.56 -18.23
C MET A 1 -24.78 47.87 -19.48
N ASP A 2 -24.05 48.58 -20.33
CA ASP A 2 -23.83 48.14 -21.70
C ASP A 2 -23.00 46.85 -21.75
N ASP A 3 -23.53 45.82 -22.42
CA ASP A 3 -22.82 44.58 -22.71
C ASP A 3 -21.72 44.88 -23.73
N ILE A 4 -20.54 45.26 -23.23
CA ILE A 4 -19.33 45.33 -24.04
C ILE A 4 -18.90 43.89 -24.32
N GLU A 5 -19.35 43.37 -25.45
CA GLU A 5 -18.98 42.06 -25.97
C GLU A 5 -17.45 41.91 -25.96
N TYR A 6 -16.93 40.90 -25.25
CA TYR A 6 -15.50 40.70 -25.01
C TYR A 6 -14.80 40.19 -26.28
N GLN A 7 -14.54 41.08 -27.23
CA GLN A 7 -13.88 40.74 -28.49
C GLN A 7 -12.35 40.77 -28.34
N LEU A 8 -11.73 39.61 -28.53
CA LEU A 8 -10.26 39.45 -28.61
C LEU A 8 -9.73 39.89 -29.98
N GLU A 9 -8.56 40.51 -30.00
CA GLU A 9 -7.88 40.85 -31.26
C GLU A 9 -7.30 39.59 -31.93
N ALA A 10 -7.47 39.49 -33.24
CA ALA A 10 -6.97 38.36 -34.03
C ALA A 10 -5.45 38.48 -34.29
N VAL A 11 -4.64 38.08 -33.30
CA VAL A 11 -3.18 38.01 -33.44
C VAL A 11 -2.79 36.82 -34.33
N LYS A 12 -1.89 37.05 -35.30
CA LYS A 12 -1.36 36.00 -36.15
C LYS A 12 -0.24 35.23 -35.45
N ALA A 13 -0.43 33.92 -35.31
CA ALA A 13 0.56 33.00 -34.79
C ALA A 13 0.60 31.72 -35.64
N THR A 14 1.79 31.18 -35.81
CA THR A 14 2.04 29.94 -36.54
C THR A 14 2.17 28.78 -35.55
N ARG A 15 1.36 27.72 -35.74
CA ARG A 15 1.40 26.51 -34.91
C ARG A 15 2.68 25.69 -35.20
N VAL A 16 3.41 25.33 -34.16
CA VAL A 16 4.63 24.53 -34.20
C VAL A 16 4.28 23.06 -33.93
N PRO A 17 4.83 22.07 -34.68
CA PRO A 17 4.68 20.65 -34.37
C PRO A 17 5.26 20.30 -33.00
N ALA A 18 4.61 19.42 -32.24
CA ALA A 18 5.01 19.09 -30.86
C ALA A 18 6.47 18.63 -30.71
N GLU A 19 7.01 17.92 -31.71
CA GLU A 19 8.40 17.45 -31.77
C GLU A 19 9.43 18.58 -32.00
N GLU A 20 9.00 19.74 -32.50
CA GLU A 20 9.86 20.88 -32.85
C GLU A 20 9.76 22.04 -31.84
N ILE A 21 8.82 22.01 -30.89
CA ILE A 21 8.61 23.08 -29.88
C ILE A 21 9.91 23.37 -29.12
N ASP A 22 10.52 22.35 -28.52
CA ASP A 22 11.69 22.54 -27.65
C ASP A 22 12.90 23.08 -28.45
N LYS A 23 13.08 22.59 -29.69
CA LYS A 23 14.13 23.07 -30.60
C LYS A 23 13.91 24.53 -31.03
N THR A 24 12.65 24.92 -31.24
CA THR A 24 12.25 26.25 -31.72
C THR A 24 12.40 27.32 -30.64
N PHE A 25 12.07 27.02 -29.39
CA PHE A 25 12.01 28.02 -28.32
C PHE A 25 13.15 27.92 -27.29
N ARG A 26 13.49 26.72 -26.79
CA ARG A 26 14.46 26.60 -25.67
C ARG A 26 15.91 26.93 -26.05
N SER A 27 16.20 27.10 -27.34
CA SER A 27 17.52 27.48 -27.85
C SER A 27 17.76 29.00 -27.91
N SER A 28 16.70 29.81 -27.86
CA SER A 28 16.76 31.27 -28.00
C SER A 28 16.04 32.04 -26.89
N CYS A 29 15.01 31.44 -26.30
CA CYS A 29 14.07 32.05 -25.35
C CYS A 29 14.08 31.32 -24.00
N ILE A 30 13.67 32.04 -22.96
CA ILE A 30 13.42 31.49 -21.62
C ILE A 30 11.90 31.43 -21.35
N ASP A 31 11.49 30.55 -20.43
CA ASP A 31 10.11 30.47 -19.95
C ASP A 31 9.86 31.54 -18.86
N LEU A 32 9.27 32.66 -19.27
CA LEU A 32 9.09 33.86 -18.44
C LEU A 32 8.13 33.64 -17.25
N VAL A 33 7.27 32.63 -17.30
CA VAL A 33 6.32 32.28 -16.23
C VAL A 33 6.82 31.17 -15.31
N SER A 34 7.98 30.55 -15.59
CA SER A 34 8.48 29.40 -14.82
C SER A 34 8.61 29.70 -13.33
N GLN A 35 8.12 28.79 -12.49
CA GLN A 35 8.28 28.87 -11.04
C GLN A 35 9.76 28.91 -10.63
N SER A 36 10.63 28.20 -11.36
CA SER A 36 12.08 28.19 -11.12
C SER A 36 12.77 29.54 -11.37
N LEU A 37 12.17 30.39 -12.20
CA LEU A 37 12.64 31.76 -12.47
C LEU A 37 12.08 32.77 -11.45
N GLY A 38 11.15 32.34 -10.58
CA GLY A 38 10.40 33.18 -9.65
C GLY A 38 8.98 33.54 -10.12
N GLY A 39 8.47 32.90 -11.18
CA GLY A 39 7.09 33.09 -11.64
C GLY A 39 6.07 32.68 -10.59
N LYS A 40 4.95 33.41 -10.49
CA LYS A 40 3.97 33.22 -9.43
C LYS A 40 2.53 33.42 -9.91
N VAL A 41 1.65 32.48 -9.58
CA VAL A 41 0.19 32.68 -9.72
C VAL A 41 -0.28 33.70 -8.68
N LEU A 42 -0.95 34.76 -9.11
CA LEU A 42 -1.50 35.81 -8.24
C LEU A 42 -2.98 35.59 -7.90
N GLY A 43 -3.74 34.98 -8.82
CA GLY A 43 -5.17 34.74 -8.66
C GLY A 43 -5.78 34.06 -9.88
N PHE A 44 -7.00 33.53 -9.69
CA PHE A 44 -7.69 32.65 -10.62
C PHE A 44 -9.21 32.81 -10.49
N SER A 45 -9.97 32.26 -11.45
CA SER A 45 -11.42 32.14 -11.37
C SER A 45 -11.87 30.98 -10.48
N ASP A 46 -11.26 29.80 -10.66
CA ASP A 46 -11.57 28.53 -10.02
C ASP A 46 -10.32 27.62 -10.04
N GLU A 47 -10.20 26.72 -9.08
CA GLU A 47 -9.14 25.70 -8.97
C GLU A 47 -9.71 24.37 -8.44
N TRP A 48 -10.99 24.08 -8.72
CA TRP A 48 -11.72 23.03 -7.99
C TRP A 48 -11.03 21.68 -8.03
N PHE A 49 -10.62 21.16 -9.19
CA PHE A 49 -10.06 19.81 -9.30
C PHE A 49 -8.53 19.77 -9.18
N ALA A 50 -7.83 20.82 -9.61
CA ALA A 50 -6.37 20.91 -9.45
C ALA A 50 -5.86 22.37 -9.49
N GLU A 51 -4.85 22.66 -8.68
CA GLU A 51 -4.28 24.01 -8.44
C GLU A 51 -3.59 24.59 -9.69
N ALA A 52 -3.82 25.88 -9.98
CA ALA A 52 -3.21 26.56 -11.13
C ALA A 52 -1.70 26.79 -10.95
N ALA A 53 -1.18 26.69 -9.73
CA ALA A 53 0.26 26.67 -9.46
C ALA A 53 1.02 25.59 -10.24
N ASN A 54 0.38 24.46 -10.55
CA ASN A 54 0.98 23.37 -11.33
C ASN A 54 1.33 23.78 -12.77
N LEU A 55 0.66 24.79 -13.34
CA LEU A 55 0.88 25.24 -14.72
C LEU A 55 2.33 25.66 -14.98
N ILE A 56 2.94 26.32 -13.99
CA ILE A 56 4.25 26.95 -14.08
C ILE A 56 5.39 26.09 -13.52
N ASN A 57 5.08 24.92 -12.95
CA ASN A 57 6.06 23.96 -12.43
C ASN A 57 7.04 23.54 -13.56
N PRO A 58 8.37 23.69 -13.41
CA PRO A 58 9.34 23.37 -14.48
C PRO A 58 9.35 21.89 -14.89
N ALA A 59 8.95 20.96 -14.01
CA ALA A 59 8.90 19.54 -14.32
C ALA A 59 7.87 19.24 -15.42
N ALA A 60 8.14 18.20 -16.23
CA ALA A 60 7.13 17.63 -17.12
C ALA A 60 5.94 17.11 -16.29
N PRO A 61 4.70 17.21 -16.79
CA PRO A 61 3.55 16.74 -16.05
C PRO A 61 3.63 15.23 -15.83
N ILE A 62 3.28 14.77 -14.62
CA ILE A 62 3.23 13.36 -14.26
C ILE A 62 1.80 12.89 -14.00
N ARG A 63 1.51 11.62 -14.32
CA ARG A 63 0.25 10.97 -13.96
C ARG A 63 0.47 9.91 -12.92
N GLN A 64 0.11 10.21 -11.68
CA GLN A 64 0.01 9.21 -10.62
C GLN A 64 -1.37 8.53 -10.72
N ALA A 65 -1.50 7.62 -11.69
CA ALA A 65 -2.73 6.88 -11.95
C ALA A 65 -3.10 6.04 -10.71
N GLY A 66 -4.12 6.50 -9.96
CA GLY A 66 -4.44 5.98 -8.65
C GLY A 66 -4.67 7.09 -7.62
N LYS A 67 -3.97 8.23 -7.72
CA LYS A 67 -4.04 9.33 -6.76
C LYS A 67 -5.30 10.18 -6.97
N PHE A 68 -5.98 10.45 -5.87
CA PHE A 68 -7.12 11.37 -5.77
C PHE A 68 -6.79 12.40 -4.68
N VAL A 69 -7.32 13.61 -4.85
CA VAL A 69 -7.39 14.67 -3.85
C VAL A 69 -8.85 14.87 -3.46
N HIS A 70 -9.10 15.65 -2.40
CA HIS A 70 -10.43 15.90 -1.84
C HIS A 70 -11.53 16.35 -2.83
N THR A 71 -11.16 16.80 -4.03
CA THR A 71 -12.08 17.26 -5.08
C THR A 71 -12.21 16.31 -6.27
N GLY A 72 -11.36 15.27 -6.39
CA GLY A 72 -11.41 14.30 -7.49
C GLY A 72 -10.07 13.65 -7.81
N ALA A 73 -9.93 13.11 -9.02
CA ALA A 73 -8.66 12.52 -9.47
C ALA A 73 -7.55 13.58 -9.45
N TRP A 74 -6.39 13.27 -8.86
CA TRP A 74 -5.28 14.21 -8.83
C TRP A 74 -4.67 14.33 -10.22
N TYR A 75 -4.70 15.56 -10.74
CA TYR A 75 -3.98 15.93 -11.94
C TYR A 75 -2.80 16.83 -11.60
N ASP A 76 -1.67 16.58 -12.26
CA ASP A 76 -0.52 17.48 -12.27
C ASP A 76 -0.77 18.60 -13.29
N GLY A 77 -1.64 19.54 -12.91
CA GLY A 77 -2.14 20.62 -13.77
C GLY A 77 -3.11 21.53 -13.03
N TRP A 78 -3.74 22.43 -13.78
CA TRP A 78 -4.92 23.21 -13.39
C TRP A 78 -6.16 22.51 -13.93
N GLU A 79 -7.21 22.33 -13.14
CA GLU A 79 -8.52 21.90 -13.63
C GLU A 79 -9.65 22.57 -12.85
N THR A 80 -10.60 23.16 -13.58
CA THR A 80 -11.72 23.92 -13.02
C THR A 80 -13.02 23.13 -13.00
N ARG A 81 -13.96 23.56 -12.16
CA ARG A 81 -15.29 22.93 -12.07
C ARG A 81 -16.04 23.02 -13.42
N ARG A 82 -16.81 21.97 -13.71
CA ARG A 82 -17.59 21.87 -14.95
C ARG A 82 -18.77 22.84 -14.98
N HIS A 83 -19.16 23.23 -16.19
CA HIS A 83 -20.31 24.09 -16.46
C HIS A 83 -20.12 25.51 -15.89
N ASN A 84 -18.99 26.13 -16.23
CA ASN A 84 -18.73 27.52 -15.89
C ASN A 84 -19.85 28.43 -16.44
N PRO A 85 -20.52 29.24 -15.60
CA PRO A 85 -21.53 30.19 -16.07
C PRO A 85 -20.94 31.42 -16.76
N GLU A 86 -19.65 31.68 -16.57
CA GLU A 86 -18.89 32.74 -17.24
C GLU A 86 -18.31 32.23 -18.58
N PRO A 87 -17.96 33.11 -19.54
CA PRO A 87 -17.51 32.68 -20.87
C PRO A 87 -16.14 31.98 -20.89
N PHE A 88 -15.34 32.12 -19.83
CA PHE A 88 -14.05 31.46 -19.67
C PHE A 88 -13.60 31.44 -18.20
N ASP A 89 -12.83 30.42 -17.84
CA ASP A 89 -11.98 30.42 -16.65
C ASP A 89 -10.66 31.14 -16.95
N TRP A 90 -10.04 31.72 -15.93
CA TRP A 90 -8.79 32.48 -16.08
C TRP A 90 -7.84 32.31 -14.91
N VAL A 91 -6.54 32.44 -15.20
CA VAL A 91 -5.46 32.51 -14.20
C VAL A 91 -4.53 33.67 -14.54
N VAL A 92 -4.20 34.49 -13.53
CA VAL A 92 -3.25 35.61 -13.62
C VAL A 92 -1.91 35.19 -13.01
N ILE A 93 -0.86 35.31 -13.81
CA ILE A 93 0.51 34.91 -13.49
C ILE A 93 1.42 36.13 -13.59
N ARG A 94 2.18 36.40 -12.53
CA ARG A 94 3.29 37.35 -12.53
C ARG A 94 4.54 36.68 -13.09
N LEU A 95 5.23 37.33 -14.02
CA LEU A 95 6.47 36.81 -14.60
C LEU A 95 7.56 36.70 -13.53
N GLY A 96 8.45 35.72 -13.66
CA GLY A 96 9.62 35.57 -12.78
C GLY A 96 10.72 36.62 -13.00
N VAL A 97 10.49 37.53 -13.94
CA VAL A 97 11.43 38.58 -14.36
C VAL A 97 10.78 39.96 -14.24
N ALA A 98 11.59 41.00 -14.07
CA ALA A 98 11.08 42.35 -13.87
C ALA A 98 10.17 42.84 -15.02
N SER A 99 10.52 42.49 -16.26
CA SER A 99 9.62 42.53 -17.42
C SER A 99 10.16 41.67 -18.56
N GLY A 100 9.31 41.27 -19.52
CA GLY A 100 9.74 40.48 -20.68
C GLY A 100 8.92 40.71 -21.95
N THR A 101 9.52 40.41 -23.10
CA THR A 101 8.89 40.39 -24.43
C THR A 101 8.64 38.96 -24.89
N VAL A 102 7.46 38.65 -25.43
CA VAL A 102 7.04 37.30 -25.79
C VAL A 102 7.28 37.01 -27.28
N GLU A 103 7.83 35.83 -27.57
CA GLU A 103 7.96 35.27 -28.93
C GLU A 103 7.02 34.08 -29.17
N GLY A 104 6.66 33.32 -28.13
CA GLY A 104 5.79 32.16 -28.27
C GLY A 104 5.10 31.71 -27.00
N VAL A 105 4.12 30.82 -27.19
CA VAL A 105 3.31 30.21 -26.14
C VAL A 105 3.30 28.70 -26.33
N GLU A 106 3.41 27.96 -25.24
CA GLU A 106 3.09 26.53 -25.20
C GLU A 106 2.04 26.23 -24.13
N VAL A 107 1.10 25.34 -24.48
CA VAL A 107 0.09 24.77 -23.60
C VAL A 107 0.17 23.25 -23.72
N ASP A 108 0.34 22.55 -22.61
CA ASP A 108 0.29 21.09 -22.55
C ASP A 108 -1.00 20.65 -21.87
N THR A 109 -1.80 19.83 -22.54
CA THR A 109 -3.03 19.23 -21.98
C THR A 109 -2.81 17.79 -21.50
N ALA A 110 -1.56 17.36 -21.31
CA ALA A 110 -1.18 16.01 -20.88
C ALA A 110 -2.13 15.40 -19.83
N PHE A 111 -2.55 14.15 -20.09
CA PHE A 111 -3.47 13.35 -19.28
C PHE A 111 -4.93 13.84 -19.22
N PHE A 112 -5.23 15.11 -19.47
CA PHE A 112 -6.59 15.59 -19.67
C PHE A 112 -7.14 15.04 -21.01
N SER A 113 -8.01 14.04 -20.91
CA SER A 113 -8.49 13.24 -22.05
C SER A 113 -10.00 13.24 -22.09
N GLY A 114 -10.56 14.28 -22.72
CA GLY A 114 -12.01 14.56 -22.74
C GLY A 114 -12.41 15.73 -21.83
N ASN A 115 -11.67 15.97 -20.74
CA ASN A 115 -11.79 17.12 -19.84
C ASN A 115 -10.72 18.21 -20.06
N HIS A 116 -9.90 18.10 -21.11
CA HIS A 116 -8.97 19.16 -21.52
C HIS A 116 -9.68 20.48 -21.83
N ALA A 117 -8.97 21.60 -21.66
CA ALA A 117 -9.34 22.89 -22.22
C ALA A 117 -9.73 22.76 -23.71
N PRO A 118 -10.97 23.10 -24.11
CA PRO A 118 -11.38 23.07 -25.52
C PRO A 118 -10.66 24.11 -26.36
N ALA A 119 -10.50 25.32 -25.83
CA ALA A 119 -9.72 26.40 -26.43
C ALA A 119 -9.11 27.31 -25.36
N ILE A 120 -8.05 28.02 -25.73
CA ILE A 120 -7.32 28.95 -24.85
C ILE A 120 -7.06 30.29 -25.54
N SER A 121 -6.85 31.35 -24.76
CA SER A 121 -6.28 32.62 -25.22
C SER A 121 -5.29 33.17 -24.18
N VAL A 122 -4.36 34.03 -24.60
CA VAL A 122 -3.32 34.59 -23.72
C VAL A 122 -3.26 36.10 -23.86
N GLU A 123 -3.19 36.79 -22.74
CA GLU A 123 -3.19 38.24 -22.65
C GLU A 123 -2.09 38.72 -21.71
N GLY A 124 -1.58 39.93 -21.90
CA GLY A 124 -0.51 40.51 -21.07
C GLY A 124 -0.79 41.95 -20.68
N CYS A 125 -0.21 42.38 -19.55
CA CYS A 125 -0.19 43.78 -19.16
C CYS A 125 1.14 44.17 -18.48
N PHE A 126 1.40 45.47 -18.47
CA PHE A 126 2.52 46.09 -17.77
C PHE A 126 1.98 46.90 -16.58
N SER A 127 2.22 46.44 -15.37
CA SER A 127 1.86 47.13 -14.12
C SER A 127 2.91 46.87 -13.04
N GLN A 128 3.11 47.85 -12.18
CA GLN A 128 3.94 47.73 -10.98
C GLN A 128 3.12 47.34 -9.73
N ASN A 129 1.79 47.28 -9.85
CA ASN A 129 0.87 47.03 -8.73
C ASN A 129 0.01 45.78 -9.00
N ASP A 130 0.27 44.72 -8.23
CA ASP A 130 -0.38 43.42 -8.36
C ASP A 130 -1.88 43.50 -7.98
N ASP A 131 -2.24 44.30 -6.96
CA ASP A 131 -3.62 44.48 -6.50
C ASP A 131 -4.51 45.14 -7.57
N GLU A 132 -3.93 46.03 -8.39
CA GLU A 132 -4.64 46.67 -9.50
C GLU A 132 -4.99 45.64 -10.58
N VAL A 133 -4.04 44.77 -10.95
CA VAL A 133 -4.24 43.73 -11.97
C VAL A 133 -5.27 42.70 -11.49
N LEU A 134 -5.22 42.30 -10.22
CA LEU A 134 -6.20 41.40 -9.61
C LEU A 134 -7.62 42.01 -9.54
N SER A 135 -7.74 43.34 -9.39
CA SER A 135 -9.04 44.01 -9.37
C SER A 135 -9.84 43.84 -10.67
N TRP A 136 -9.16 43.59 -11.80
CA TRP A 136 -9.79 43.45 -13.11
C TRP A 136 -10.51 42.10 -13.29
N LYS A 137 -10.16 41.07 -12.52
CA LYS A 137 -10.76 39.71 -12.58
C LYS A 137 -10.92 39.19 -14.02
N GLY A 138 -12.13 38.83 -14.45
CA GLY A 138 -12.46 38.41 -15.82
C GLY A 138 -12.78 39.55 -16.81
N THR A 139 -12.67 40.82 -16.40
CA THR A 139 -12.94 41.97 -17.30
C THR A 139 -11.73 42.32 -18.18
N ARG A 140 -11.90 43.25 -19.12
CA ARG A 140 -10.83 43.65 -20.06
C ARG A 140 -9.70 44.43 -19.39
N GLY A 141 -9.99 45.28 -18.40
CA GLY A 141 -8.97 46.05 -17.68
C GLY A 141 -7.94 46.71 -18.59
N GLY A 142 -6.65 46.60 -18.23
CA GLY A 142 -5.51 46.93 -19.08
C GLY A 142 -4.89 45.74 -19.82
N TRP A 143 -5.64 44.67 -20.07
CA TRP A 143 -5.15 43.46 -20.76
C TRP A 143 -5.06 43.66 -22.29
N GLU A 144 -3.89 43.38 -22.85
CA GLU A 144 -3.65 43.33 -24.29
C GLU A 144 -3.52 41.88 -24.78
N THR A 145 -4.06 41.56 -25.96
CA THR A 145 -4.06 40.19 -26.47
C THR A 145 -2.68 39.82 -27.03
N ILE A 146 -2.05 38.78 -26.46
CA ILE A 146 -0.79 38.18 -26.93
C ILE A 146 -1.09 37.05 -27.92
N LEU A 147 -2.06 36.20 -27.60
CA LEU A 147 -2.53 35.10 -28.45
C LEU A 147 -4.06 35.11 -28.44
N GLY A 148 -4.67 35.19 -29.64
CA GLY A 148 -6.11 35.04 -29.79
C GLY A 148 -6.58 33.62 -29.47
N ILE A 149 -7.89 33.37 -29.57
CA ILE A 149 -8.45 32.04 -29.28
C ILE A 149 -7.80 30.98 -30.19
N GLN A 150 -7.30 29.90 -29.59
CA GLN A 150 -6.74 28.72 -30.25
C GLN A 150 -7.37 27.45 -29.69
N GLU A 151 -7.79 26.55 -30.58
CA GLU A 151 -8.31 25.23 -30.20
C GLU A 151 -7.19 24.33 -29.66
N CYS A 152 -7.49 23.63 -28.57
CA CYS A 152 -6.66 22.60 -27.97
C CYS A 152 -7.29 21.21 -28.20
N GLY A 153 -6.54 20.17 -27.88
CA GLY A 153 -6.94 18.77 -28.05
C GLY A 153 -6.50 17.92 -26.86
N PRO A 154 -6.99 16.68 -26.73
CA PRO A 154 -6.78 15.87 -25.53
C PRO A 154 -5.34 15.36 -25.41
N SER A 155 -4.74 15.51 -24.23
CA SER A 155 -3.43 14.96 -23.84
C SER A 155 -2.30 15.20 -24.85
N GLN A 156 -2.12 16.45 -25.28
CA GLN A 156 -1.10 16.84 -26.27
C GLN A 156 -0.43 18.19 -25.93
N ARG A 157 0.83 18.36 -26.34
CA ARG A 157 1.55 19.64 -26.35
C ARG A 157 1.19 20.48 -27.57
N PHE A 158 0.83 21.74 -27.35
CA PHE A 158 0.52 22.73 -28.38
C PHE A 158 1.47 23.91 -28.26
N GLY A 159 2.17 24.25 -29.35
CA GLY A 159 3.06 25.41 -29.41
C GLY A 159 2.63 26.37 -30.50
N TRP A 160 2.65 27.67 -30.21
CA TRP A 160 2.40 28.75 -31.16
C TRP A 160 3.55 29.76 -31.12
N ARG A 161 4.16 30.01 -32.28
CA ARG A 161 5.12 31.10 -32.45
C ARG A 161 4.38 32.32 -32.98
N LEU A 162 4.59 33.48 -32.37
CA LEU A 162 4.01 34.73 -32.86
C LEU A 162 4.70 35.14 -34.16
N ASP A 163 3.92 35.43 -35.21
CA ASP A 163 4.48 35.85 -36.51
C ASP A 163 5.26 37.18 -36.38
N ASN A 164 4.91 37.98 -35.37
CA ASN A 164 5.65 39.17 -34.94
C ASN A 164 5.80 39.11 -33.40
N PRO A 165 7.03 38.91 -32.87
CA PRO A 165 7.28 38.97 -31.43
C PRO A 165 6.85 40.31 -30.81
N THR A 166 6.44 40.29 -29.55
CA THR A 166 5.83 41.47 -28.92
C THR A 166 6.89 42.53 -28.62
N LYS A 167 6.76 43.72 -29.21
CA LYS A 167 7.66 44.86 -28.92
C LYS A 167 7.38 45.54 -27.57
N LYS A 168 6.19 45.31 -27.01
CA LYS A 168 5.83 45.76 -25.66
C LYS A 168 6.35 44.77 -24.63
N GLN A 169 6.75 45.31 -23.49
CA GLN A 169 7.15 44.55 -22.31
C GLN A 169 5.91 44.23 -21.49
N TYR A 170 5.86 43.04 -20.90
CA TYR A 170 4.83 42.64 -19.96
C TYR A 170 5.44 42.27 -18.61
N THR A 171 4.59 42.32 -17.59
CA THR A 171 4.91 42.01 -16.18
C THR A 171 4.01 40.91 -15.63
N HIS A 172 2.80 40.83 -16.17
CA HIS A 172 1.76 39.89 -15.83
C HIS A 172 1.14 39.35 -17.11
N VAL A 173 0.72 38.09 -17.07
CA VAL A 173 0.02 37.40 -18.14
C VAL A 173 -1.21 36.71 -17.59
N ARG A 174 -2.31 36.75 -18.34
CA ARG A 174 -3.54 36.01 -18.07
C ARG A 174 -3.72 34.94 -19.13
N LEU A 175 -3.87 33.69 -18.67
CA LEU A 175 -4.30 32.56 -19.49
C LEU A 175 -5.81 32.41 -19.30
N ASN A 176 -6.55 32.39 -20.39
CA ASN A 176 -8.01 32.18 -20.40
C ASN A 176 -8.31 30.81 -21.04
N MET A 177 -9.26 30.06 -20.47
CA MET A 177 -9.68 28.71 -20.88
C MET A 177 -11.19 28.70 -21.15
N TYR A 178 -11.61 28.24 -22.34
CA TYR A 178 -12.98 28.42 -22.84
C TYR A 178 -13.75 27.10 -22.94
N PRO A 179 -14.88 26.90 -22.20
CA PRO A 179 -15.36 27.68 -21.06
C PRO A 179 -14.75 27.22 -19.70
N ASP A 180 -14.45 25.93 -19.60
CA ASP A 180 -13.88 25.22 -18.45
C ASP A 180 -13.10 23.99 -18.94
N GLY A 181 -12.33 23.34 -18.06
CA GLY A 181 -11.54 22.14 -18.37
C GLY A 181 -10.23 22.06 -17.59
N GLY A 182 -9.25 21.35 -18.14
CA GLY A 182 -7.93 21.19 -17.54
C GLY A 182 -6.73 21.39 -18.50
N ILE A 183 -5.65 21.91 -17.93
CA ILE A 183 -4.36 22.21 -18.59
C ILE A 183 -3.23 21.75 -17.66
N ALA A 184 -2.29 20.95 -18.18
CA ALA A 184 -1.19 20.39 -17.39
C ALA A 184 -0.04 21.38 -17.18
N ARG A 185 0.40 22.07 -18.26
CA ARG A 185 1.46 23.10 -18.19
C ARG A 185 1.15 24.28 -19.11
N PHE A 186 1.66 25.44 -18.72
CA PHE A 186 1.68 26.66 -19.51
C PHE A 186 3.10 27.23 -19.54
N ARG A 187 3.61 27.53 -20.73
CA ARG A 187 4.94 28.12 -20.96
C ARG A 187 4.79 29.39 -21.77
N LEU A 188 5.54 30.42 -21.38
CA LEU A 188 5.57 31.70 -22.07
C LEU A 188 7.00 32.01 -22.51
N PHE A 189 7.31 31.66 -23.76
CA PHE A 189 8.64 31.81 -24.30
C PHE A 189 8.91 33.24 -24.73
N GLY A 190 9.99 33.82 -24.21
CA GLY A 190 10.42 35.15 -24.59
C GLY A 190 11.80 35.52 -24.08
N HIS A 191 12.06 36.83 -24.04
CA HIS A 191 13.29 37.42 -23.52
C HIS A 191 12.97 38.31 -22.33
N ALA A 192 13.69 38.12 -21.22
CA ALA A 192 13.67 39.07 -20.12
C ALA A 192 14.35 40.38 -20.56
N VAL A 193 13.77 41.50 -20.16
CA VAL A 193 14.39 42.81 -20.31
C VAL A 193 14.97 43.21 -18.95
N PRO A 194 16.30 43.29 -18.80
CA PRO A 194 16.92 43.68 -17.54
C PRO A 194 16.49 45.09 -17.12
N VAL A 195 16.19 45.23 -15.83
CA VAL A 195 16.01 46.53 -15.18
C VAL A 195 17.30 46.87 -14.47
N PHE A 196 18.12 47.71 -15.09
CA PHE A 196 19.41 48.12 -14.52
C PHE A 196 19.23 49.00 -13.28
N PRO A 197 20.10 48.87 -12.26
CA PRO A 197 20.15 49.79 -11.13
C PRO A 197 20.35 51.24 -11.58
N GLN A 198 19.84 52.20 -10.81
CA GLN A 198 20.12 53.63 -11.05
C GLN A 198 21.56 54.00 -10.66
N ASP A 199 22.19 53.21 -9.80
CA ASP A 199 23.59 53.35 -9.40
C ASP A 199 24.46 52.58 -10.40
N LYS A 200 25.41 53.28 -11.03
CA LYS A 200 26.32 52.68 -12.03
C LYS A 200 27.42 51.83 -11.41
N ASP A 201 27.76 52.09 -10.14
CA ASP A 201 28.78 51.35 -9.41
C ASP A 201 28.19 50.08 -8.75
N ALA A 202 26.90 49.79 -8.97
CA ALA A 202 26.22 48.63 -8.42
C ALA A 202 26.59 47.35 -9.17
N ILE A 203 27.17 46.41 -8.44
CA ILE A 203 27.45 45.05 -8.91
C ILE A 203 26.13 44.38 -9.34
N PHE A 204 26.10 43.88 -10.57
CA PHE A 204 24.90 43.35 -11.22
C PHE A 204 25.19 42.01 -11.90
N ASP A 205 24.32 41.03 -11.71
CA ASP A 205 24.50 39.70 -12.29
C ASP A 205 24.08 39.68 -13.77
N LEU A 206 25.07 39.68 -14.66
CA LEU A 206 24.84 39.63 -16.12
C LEU A 206 24.59 38.22 -16.65
N ALA A 207 24.85 37.17 -15.86
CA ALA A 207 24.63 35.78 -16.24
C ALA A 207 23.21 35.31 -15.87
N ALA A 208 22.62 35.86 -14.81
CA ALA A 208 21.29 35.51 -14.31
C ALA A 208 20.19 35.61 -15.37
N ALA A 209 19.33 34.58 -15.44
CA ALA A 209 18.19 34.52 -16.36
C ALA A 209 17.19 35.67 -16.13
N GLN A 210 17.04 36.12 -14.88
CA GLN A 210 16.19 37.28 -14.53
C GLN A 210 16.65 38.58 -15.21
N ASN A 211 17.94 38.68 -15.53
CA ASN A 211 18.56 39.84 -16.17
C ASN A 211 18.78 39.62 -17.68
N GLY A 212 18.20 38.57 -18.27
CA GLY A 212 18.29 38.27 -19.70
C GLY A 212 19.42 37.33 -20.11
N GLY A 213 20.15 36.75 -19.14
CA GLY A 213 21.12 35.69 -19.43
C GLY A 213 20.45 34.44 -19.99
N VAL A 214 21.14 33.73 -20.90
CA VAL A 214 20.63 32.52 -21.55
C VAL A 214 21.75 31.50 -21.72
N ALA A 215 21.55 30.25 -21.27
CA ALA A 215 22.45 29.14 -21.61
C ALA A 215 22.18 28.72 -23.07
N VAL A 216 23.18 28.89 -23.92
CA VAL A 216 23.05 28.76 -25.38
C VAL A 216 23.47 27.38 -25.89
N ALA A 217 24.55 26.83 -25.32
CA ALA A 217 25.11 25.55 -25.75
C ALA A 217 25.91 24.90 -24.63
N CYS A 218 25.95 23.57 -24.62
CA CYS A 218 26.81 22.75 -23.77
C CYS A 218 27.23 21.50 -24.55
N ASN A 219 28.26 20.78 -24.08
CA ASN A 219 28.70 19.55 -24.74
C ASN A 219 28.01 18.28 -24.23
N ASP A 220 27.59 18.26 -22.97
CA ASP A 220 26.88 17.14 -22.33
C ASP A 220 25.83 17.63 -21.32
N GLN A 221 24.77 16.86 -21.13
CA GLN A 221 23.79 17.02 -20.05
C GLN A 221 23.29 15.62 -19.67
N HIS A 222 23.83 15.05 -18.60
CA HIS A 222 23.44 13.72 -18.12
C HIS A 222 22.27 13.81 -17.15
N PHE A 223 22.36 14.73 -16.17
CA PHE A 223 21.28 15.12 -15.27
C PHE A 223 21.22 16.65 -15.15
N GLY A 224 20.03 17.19 -14.88
CA GLY A 224 19.81 18.64 -14.91
C GLY A 224 20.00 19.28 -16.29
N THR A 225 20.06 20.60 -16.36
CA THR A 225 20.31 21.33 -17.63
C THR A 225 21.22 22.53 -17.43
N ALA A 226 22.00 22.91 -18.44
CA ALA A 226 22.90 24.06 -18.38
C ALA A 226 22.16 25.41 -18.16
N ALA A 227 20.85 25.46 -18.47
CA ALA A 227 20.00 26.61 -18.15
C ALA A 227 19.76 26.77 -16.64
N ASN A 228 19.94 25.71 -15.86
CA ASN A 228 19.77 25.77 -14.41
C ASN A 228 20.85 26.63 -13.74
N LEU A 229 22.07 26.70 -14.30
CA LEU A 229 23.21 27.46 -13.78
C LEU A 229 22.95 28.98 -13.58
N ILE A 230 21.91 29.50 -14.23
CA ILE A 230 21.56 30.93 -14.26
C ILE A 230 20.20 31.23 -13.61
N LEU A 231 19.62 30.25 -12.91
CA LEU A 231 18.41 30.42 -12.11
C LEU A 231 18.72 31.08 -10.76
N PRO A 232 17.73 31.71 -10.10
CA PRO A 232 17.88 32.26 -8.74
C PRO A 232 17.96 31.14 -7.68
N GLY A 233 18.76 31.35 -6.64
CA GLY A 233 18.99 30.40 -5.55
C GLY A 233 20.08 29.36 -5.84
N ARG A 234 20.36 28.50 -4.86
CA ARG A 234 21.37 27.41 -4.95
C ARG A 234 20.80 26.04 -5.34
N GLY A 235 19.50 25.98 -5.68
CA GLY A 235 18.74 24.72 -5.86
C GLY A 235 18.41 24.00 -4.55
N LYS A 236 17.51 23.01 -4.59
CA LYS A 236 17.13 22.15 -3.45
C LYS A 236 17.91 20.85 -3.39
N ASP A 237 18.26 20.31 -4.56
CA ASP A 237 19.02 19.07 -4.74
C ASP A 237 19.82 19.12 -6.07
N MET A 238 20.45 18.01 -6.45
CA MET A 238 21.28 17.92 -7.67
C MET A 238 20.49 18.07 -8.98
N GLY A 239 19.17 17.80 -8.98
CA GLY A 239 18.31 17.94 -10.16
C GLY A 239 18.08 19.39 -10.59
N ASP A 240 18.20 20.33 -9.64
CA ASP A 240 18.19 21.77 -9.88
C ASP A 240 19.54 22.29 -10.41
N GLY A 241 20.55 21.44 -10.63
CA GLY A 241 21.87 21.81 -11.17
C GLY A 241 22.07 21.45 -12.65
N TRP A 242 23.34 21.38 -13.07
CA TRP A 242 23.81 20.81 -14.34
C TRP A 242 24.91 19.79 -14.05
N GLU A 243 24.69 18.52 -14.44
CA GLU A 243 25.62 17.40 -14.26
C GLU A 243 25.92 16.70 -15.59
N THR A 244 27.19 16.34 -15.78
CA THR A 244 27.69 15.62 -16.96
C THR A 244 28.08 14.18 -16.68
N ALA A 245 28.12 13.35 -17.73
CA ALA A 245 28.40 11.93 -17.63
C ALA A 245 29.87 11.67 -17.27
N ARG A 246 30.10 10.84 -16.23
CA ARG A 246 31.45 10.50 -15.75
C ARG A 246 32.38 10.01 -16.87
N SER A 247 33.43 10.77 -17.14
CA SER A 247 34.39 10.47 -18.19
C SER A 247 35.52 9.58 -17.71
N ARG A 248 36.16 8.92 -18.67
CA ARG A 248 37.38 8.12 -18.48
C ARG A 248 38.49 8.52 -19.46
N THR A 249 38.26 9.55 -20.27
CA THR A 249 39.18 10.00 -21.31
C THR A 249 40.19 10.98 -20.71
N LYS A 250 41.48 10.69 -20.87
CA LYS A 250 42.54 11.52 -20.29
C LYS A 250 42.55 12.92 -20.94
N GLY A 251 42.32 13.95 -20.14
CA GLY A 251 42.26 15.35 -20.62
C GLY A 251 40.88 15.77 -21.14
N HIS A 252 39.82 15.04 -20.79
CA HIS A 252 38.44 15.48 -20.97
C HIS A 252 38.13 16.71 -20.12
N PHE A 253 37.17 17.50 -20.58
CA PHE A 253 36.55 18.61 -19.89
C PHE A 253 35.16 18.83 -20.48
N ASP A 254 34.22 19.23 -19.63
CA ASP A 254 32.87 19.64 -20.02
C ASP A 254 32.75 21.16 -20.02
N TRP A 255 31.80 21.69 -20.78
CA TRP A 255 31.59 23.14 -20.88
C TRP A 255 30.14 23.53 -21.19
N ALA A 256 29.77 24.72 -20.69
CA ALA A 256 28.51 25.39 -20.98
C ALA A 256 28.78 26.86 -21.36
N ILE A 257 28.15 27.33 -22.44
CA ILE A 257 28.20 28.70 -22.96
C ILE A 257 26.92 29.43 -22.54
N ILE A 258 27.12 30.56 -21.86
CA ILE A 258 26.07 31.46 -21.37
C ILE A 258 26.23 32.78 -22.12
N ARG A 259 25.18 33.22 -22.82
CA ARG A 259 25.06 34.58 -23.34
C ARG A 259 24.62 35.48 -22.18
N LEU A 260 25.35 36.57 -21.97
CA LEU A 260 25.04 37.55 -20.93
C LEU A 260 23.83 38.39 -21.33
N GLY A 261 23.03 38.81 -20.34
CA GLY A 261 21.84 39.63 -20.56
C GLY A 261 22.13 41.04 -21.09
N ALA A 262 23.33 41.55 -20.81
CA ALA A 262 23.89 42.73 -21.46
C ALA A 262 25.42 42.60 -21.60
N PRO A 263 26.05 43.29 -22.57
CA PRO A 263 27.50 43.42 -22.62
C PRO A 263 28.03 44.16 -21.39
N GLY A 264 29.02 43.61 -20.70
CA GLY A 264 29.58 44.22 -19.49
C GLY A 264 30.92 43.64 -19.05
N TYR A 265 31.45 44.18 -17.95
CA TYR A 265 32.80 43.90 -17.44
C TYR A 265 32.74 42.90 -16.29
N ILE A 266 33.48 41.79 -16.37
CA ILE A 266 33.45 40.75 -15.34
C ILE A 266 34.42 41.12 -14.21
N GLN A 267 33.93 41.46 -13.02
CA GLN A 267 34.79 41.76 -11.86
C GLN A 267 35.19 40.47 -11.12
N SER A 268 34.24 39.60 -10.84
CA SER A 268 34.45 38.24 -10.30
C SER A 268 33.30 37.31 -10.69
N PHE A 269 33.53 36.01 -10.58
CA PHE A 269 32.51 34.99 -10.80
C PHE A 269 32.51 33.98 -9.67
N LEU A 270 31.41 33.25 -9.54
CA LEU A 270 31.19 32.23 -8.53
C LEU A 270 30.87 30.91 -9.23
N VAL A 271 31.48 29.81 -8.78
CA VAL A 271 31.10 28.45 -9.17
C VAL A 271 30.60 27.74 -7.93
N ASP A 272 29.33 27.36 -7.93
CA ASP A 272 28.71 26.65 -6.81
C ASP A 272 28.56 25.16 -7.13
N THR A 273 28.83 24.33 -6.14
CA THR A 273 28.69 22.86 -6.19
C THR A 273 27.72 22.36 -5.11
N ALA A 274 26.78 23.21 -4.63
CA ALA A 274 25.75 22.81 -3.68
C ALA A 274 25.09 21.49 -4.10
N HIS A 275 24.82 20.62 -3.13
CA HIS A 275 24.26 19.27 -3.29
C HIS A 275 25.16 18.24 -3.99
N PHE A 276 26.11 18.66 -4.84
CA PHE A 276 27.08 17.78 -5.52
C PHE A 276 28.19 17.33 -4.56
N ARG A 277 27.91 16.29 -3.76
CA ARG A 277 28.82 15.80 -2.70
C ARG A 277 29.82 14.74 -3.17
N GLY A 278 29.44 13.88 -4.12
CA GLY A 278 30.27 12.78 -4.63
C GLY A 278 30.72 12.93 -6.10
N ASN A 279 30.20 13.95 -6.77
CA ASN A 279 30.22 14.15 -8.23
C ASN A 279 30.48 15.63 -8.62
N TYR A 280 30.97 16.46 -7.69
CA TYR A 280 31.48 17.80 -8.03
C TYR A 280 32.71 17.71 -8.96
N PRO A 281 32.94 18.70 -9.84
CA PRO A 281 34.11 18.72 -10.71
C PRO A 281 35.42 18.85 -9.91
N GLN A 282 36.50 18.25 -10.39
CA GLN A 282 37.81 18.38 -9.74
C GLN A 282 38.35 19.81 -9.84
N GLN A 283 38.13 20.47 -10.97
CA GLN A 283 38.46 21.88 -11.21
C GLN A 283 37.41 22.55 -12.09
N ALA A 284 37.22 23.86 -11.89
CA ALA A 284 36.42 24.71 -12.77
C ALA A 284 37.22 25.93 -13.23
N ARG A 285 36.91 26.46 -14.43
CA ARG A 285 37.44 27.74 -14.92
C ARG A 285 36.44 28.42 -15.84
N LEU A 286 36.57 29.74 -15.98
CA LEU A 286 35.74 30.56 -16.85
C LEU A 286 36.55 31.14 -18.02
N GLU A 287 36.02 31.03 -19.23
CA GLU A 287 36.47 31.80 -20.40
C GLU A 287 35.37 32.79 -20.84
N ALA A 288 35.71 33.94 -21.42
CA ALA A 288 34.74 34.91 -21.93
C ALA A 288 35.12 35.45 -23.32
N ILE A 289 34.13 35.90 -24.10
CA ILE A 289 34.32 36.45 -25.46
C ILE A 289 33.44 37.69 -25.72
N ASP A 290 34.01 38.68 -26.42
CA ASP A 290 33.27 39.78 -27.06
C ASP A 290 32.92 39.33 -28.48
N TRP A 291 31.71 38.78 -28.64
CA TRP A 291 31.24 38.23 -29.90
C TRP A 291 30.28 39.19 -30.62
N LYS A 292 30.51 39.37 -31.92
CA LYS A 292 29.79 40.31 -32.81
C LYS A 292 29.28 39.65 -34.10
N GLY A 293 29.21 38.32 -34.14
CA GLY A 293 28.61 37.58 -35.26
C GLY A 293 27.09 37.55 -35.18
N GLU A 294 26.42 37.29 -36.31
CA GLU A 294 24.95 37.17 -36.38
C GLU A 294 24.41 35.87 -35.74
N SER A 295 25.27 34.86 -35.58
CA SER A 295 24.97 33.59 -34.91
C SER A 295 25.75 33.49 -33.59
N GLU A 296 25.28 32.66 -32.66
CA GLU A 296 25.95 32.36 -31.39
C GLU A 296 27.40 31.82 -31.56
N PRO A 297 28.33 32.08 -30.62
CA PRO A 297 29.75 31.72 -30.75
C PRO A 297 30.00 30.21 -30.54
N PRO A 298 30.77 29.53 -31.42
CA PRO A 298 31.16 28.14 -31.20
C PRO A 298 32.24 28.01 -30.09
N ALA A 299 32.28 26.84 -29.44
CA ALA A 299 33.15 26.60 -28.27
C ALA A 299 34.66 26.68 -28.57
N ASP A 300 35.05 26.43 -29.82
CA ASP A 300 36.41 26.51 -30.37
C ASP A 300 36.73 27.85 -31.06
N ALA A 301 35.84 28.86 -30.96
CA ALA A 301 36.04 30.17 -31.57
C ALA A 301 37.37 30.83 -31.15
N ALA A 302 38.09 31.37 -32.13
CA ALA A 302 39.27 32.19 -31.89
C ALA A 302 38.88 33.54 -31.27
N GLY A 303 38.85 33.60 -29.94
CA GLY A 303 38.49 34.82 -29.19
C GLY A 303 38.18 34.62 -27.70
N TRP A 304 38.00 33.37 -27.25
CA TRP A 304 37.82 33.04 -25.82
C TRP A 304 39.06 33.43 -24.99
N VAL A 305 38.86 34.26 -23.96
CA VAL A 305 39.90 34.73 -23.02
C VAL A 305 39.68 34.03 -21.68
N ASN A 306 40.74 33.48 -21.07
CA ASN A 306 40.64 32.87 -19.73
C ASN A 306 40.51 33.98 -18.67
N MET A 307 39.43 33.93 -17.88
CA MET A 307 39.09 34.95 -16.91
C MET A 307 39.72 34.72 -15.54
N ALA A 308 40.06 33.48 -15.19
CA ALA A 308 40.83 33.14 -13.98
C ALA A 308 41.71 31.90 -14.19
N GLN A 309 42.56 31.62 -13.20
CA GLN A 309 43.25 30.33 -13.10
C GLN A 309 42.26 29.21 -12.74
N PRO A 310 42.53 27.94 -13.08
CA PRO A 310 41.68 26.82 -12.69
C PRO A 310 41.51 26.74 -11.17
N ILE A 311 40.26 26.87 -10.73
CA ILE A 311 39.86 26.77 -9.34
C ILE A 311 39.70 25.30 -9.00
N LYS A 312 40.23 24.85 -7.85
CA LYS A 312 39.92 23.50 -7.34
C LYS A 312 38.59 23.57 -6.59
N CYS A 313 37.61 22.79 -7.04
CA CYS A 313 36.32 22.72 -6.35
C CYS A 313 36.32 21.66 -5.24
N GLY A 314 35.43 21.83 -4.28
CA GLY A 314 35.06 20.86 -3.25
C GLY A 314 33.58 20.49 -3.33
N PRO A 315 33.12 19.57 -2.45
CA PRO A 315 31.72 19.20 -2.37
C PRO A 315 30.89 20.29 -1.69
N ASP A 316 29.66 20.51 -2.19
CA ASP A 316 28.61 21.28 -1.49
C ASP A 316 29.00 22.72 -1.11
N ALA A 317 29.78 23.41 -1.96
CA ALA A 317 30.48 24.63 -1.61
C ALA A 317 30.51 25.71 -2.71
N GLU A 318 30.63 26.96 -2.27
CA GLU A 318 30.79 28.15 -3.10
C GLU A 318 32.28 28.44 -3.39
N HIS A 319 32.63 28.62 -4.66
CA HIS A 319 34.01 28.86 -5.12
C HIS A 319 34.14 30.22 -5.83
N PRO A 320 34.28 31.34 -5.08
CA PRO A 320 34.45 32.66 -5.67
C PRO A 320 35.85 32.84 -6.29
N ALA A 321 35.94 33.52 -7.43
CA ALA A 321 37.19 33.87 -8.07
C ALA A 321 37.16 35.27 -8.71
N GLU A 322 38.22 36.04 -8.48
CA GLU A 322 38.42 37.33 -9.14
C GLU A 322 38.80 37.18 -10.61
N SER A 323 38.26 38.08 -11.44
CA SER A 323 38.64 38.19 -12.84
C SER A 323 40.05 38.78 -13.01
N LEU A 324 40.86 38.13 -13.84
CA LEU A 324 42.16 38.61 -14.32
C LEU A 324 42.03 39.72 -15.37
N VAL A 325 40.84 39.90 -15.96
CA VAL A 325 40.58 40.83 -17.07
C VAL A 325 39.34 41.66 -16.75
N LYS A 326 39.55 42.82 -16.11
CA LYS A 326 38.48 43.73 -15.68
C LYS A 326 38.24 44.90 -16.65
N ASP A 327 39.15 45.15 -17.60
CA ASP A 327 39.15 46.35 -18.47
C ASP A 327 38.49 46.15 -19.85
N LYS A 328 37.78 45.03 -20.08
CA LYS A 328 37.15 44.73 -21.37
C LYS A 328 35.70 44.25 -21.20
N PRO A 329 34.74 44.74 -22.01
CA PRO A 329 33.39 44.19 -22.01
C PRO A 329 33.34 42.85 -22.76
N PHE A 330 32.50 41.94 -22.27
CA PHE A 330 32.23 40.64 -22.87
C PHE A 330 30.73 40.46 -23.10
N THR A 331 30.36 39.58 -24.04
CA THR A 331 28.96 39.28 -24.36
C THR A 331 28.57 37.84 -24.01
N HIS A 332 29.55 36.93 -23.92
CA HIS A 332 29.33 35.53 -23.55
C HIS A 332 30.41 35.04 -22.60
N ALA A 333 30.01 34.14 -21.71
CA ALA A 333 30.86 33.40 -20.80
C ALA A 333 30.78 31.90 -21.10
N LYS A 334 31.85 31.16 -20.82
CA LYS A 334 31.95 29.70 -21.00
C LYS A 334 32.54 29.09 -19.75
N LEU A 335 31.69 28.44 -18.96
CA LEU A 335 32.10 27.65 -17.81
C LEU A 335 32.74 26.35 -18.34
N ILE A 336 33.85 25.93 -17.75
CA ILE A 336 34.55 24.69 -18.08
C ILE A 336 34.78 23.89 -16.80
N MET A 337 34.30 22.65 -16.77
CA MET A 337 34.49 21.68 -15.70
C MET A 337 35.53 20.63 -16.10
N VAL A 338 36.35 20.16 -15.16
CA VAL A 338 37.41 19.18 -15.41
C VAL A 338 37.43 18.11 -14.31
N PRO A 339 37.51 16.81 -14.64
CA PRO A 339 37.33 16.24 -15.97
C PRO A 339 35.86 16.27 -16.44
N ASP A 340 34.94 16.13 -15.49
CA ASP A 340 33.48 16.03 -15.58
C ASP A 340 32.90 16.36 -14.20
N GLY A 341 31.58 16.49 -14.05
CA GLY A 341 30.92 16.62 -12.75
C GLY A 341 29.63 17.44 -12.77
N GLY A 342 29.19 17.88 -11.58
CA GLY A 342 28.00 18.71 -11.39
C GLY A 342 28.26 20.06 -10.73
N THR A 343 27.55 21.09 -11.20
CA THR A 343 27.52 22.46 -10.64
C THR A 343 26.08 22.97 -10.58
N THR A 344 25.80 23.91 -9.68
CA THR A 344 24.47 24.50 -9.49
C THR A 344 24.50 26.01 -9.77
N SER A 345 23.33 26.66 -9.78
CA SER A 345 23.23 28.12 -9.81
C SER A 345 23.83 28.77 -8.58
N SER A 346 24.33 29.99 -8.75
CA SER A 346 24.95 30.76 -7.69
C SER A 346 24.37 32.17 -7.63
N ASP A 347 23.93 32.63 -6.46
CA ASP A 347 23.28 33.94 -6.26
C ASP A 347 24.18 35.18 -6.48
N SER A 348 25.39 35.03 -7.04
CA SER A 348 26.30 36.16 -7.27
C SER A 348 27.40 35.97 -8.34
N TRP A 349 27.09 36.25 -9.61
CA TRP A 349 28.11 36.64 -10.59
C TRP A 349 28.29 38.16 -10.54
N ALA A 350 29.36 38.62 -9.90
CA ALA A 350 29.61 40.05 -9.75
C ALA A 350 30.20 40.67 -11.04
N MET A 351 29.35 41.31 -11.84
CA MET A 351 29.75 42.05 -13.03
C MET A 351 29.32 43.53 -12.95
N ASP A 352 29.97 44.35 -13.77
CA ASP A 352 29.94 45.81 -13.72
C ASP A 352 29.59 46.38 -15.11
N LEU A 353 28.76 47.42 -15.11
CA LEU A 353 28.16 48.05 -16.29
C LEU A 353 28.87 49.36 -16.65
N GLY A 354 30.17 49.25 -16.93
CA GLY A 354 31.00 50.37 -17.39
C GLY A 354 30.46 51.05 -18.66
N ASP A 355 30.57 52.39 -18.68
CA ASP A 355 29.87 53.31 -19.58
C ASP A 355 29.69 52.90 -21.05
N SER A 356 28.44 53.05 -21.54
CA SER A 356 28.16 53.33 -22.94
C SER A 356 27.56 54.74 -23.09
N GLU A 357 28.24 55.61 -23.85
CA GLU A 357 27.73 56.95 -24.18
C GLU A 357 26.58 56.86 -25.19
N GLY A 358 25.38 57.26 -24.79
CA GLY A 358 24.19 57.24 -25.67
C GLY A 358 22.91 57.63 -24.94
N GLY A 359 22.80 58.87 -24.49
CA GLY A 359 21.77 59.28 -23.53
C GLY A 359 20.34 59.41 -24.05
N PHE A 360 19.38 59.30 -23.13
CA PHE A 360 18.06 59.92 -23.21
C PHE A 360 17.78 60.66 -21.89
N ASP A 361 17.36 61.92 -22.00
CA ASP A 361 17.15 62.86 -20.89
C ASP A 361 15.66 62.98 -20.53
N ALA A 362 15.32 62.90 -19.25
CA ALA A 362 13.98 63.12 -18.73
C ALA A 362 13.93 63.54 -17.24
N GLY A 363 14.21 64.82 -16.97
CA GLY A 363 13.43 65.64 -16.03
C GLY A 363 13.43 65.30 -14.52
N ALA A 364 14.25 66.02 -13.75
CA ALA A 364 14.34 65.89 -12.29
C ALA A 364 13.25 66.62 -11.48
N GLN A 365 12.99 66.16 -10.24
CA GLN A 365 12.64 67.01 -9.09
C GLN A 365 12.75 66.30 -7.71
N GLY A 366 13.44 66.91 -6.74
CA GLY A 366 13.10 66.81 -5.30
C GLY A 366 13.74 65.71 -4.43
N LEU A 367 14.93 66.00 -3.85
CA LEU A 367 15.54 65.32 -2.69
C LEU A 367 14.67 65.46 -1.39
N PRO A 368 14.72 64.54 -0.39
CA PRO A 368 15.86 64.56 0.56
C PRO A 368 16.32 63.25 1.26
N SER A 369 17.63 63.25 1.58
CA SER A 369 18.31 62.64 2.75
C SER A 369 18.36 61.11 2.97
N LYS A 370 19.59 60.62 3.19
CA LYS A 370 19.96 59.24 3.55
C LYS A 370 19.26 58.71 4.83
N PRO A 371 18.79 57.44 4.85
CA PRO A 371 18.60 56.69 6.10
C PRO A 371 19.95 56.20 6.67
N LYS A 372 19.97 55.92 7.97
CA LYS A 372 21.15 55.46 8.73
C LYS A 372 21.33 53.94 8.65
N ALA A 373 22.56 53.48 8.89
CA ALA A 373 22.84 52.07 9.18
C ALA A 373 22.12 51.59 10.45
N LEU A 374 21.76 50.31 10.47
CA LEU A 374 21.13 49.64 11.61
C LEU A 374 22.14 49.39 12.75
N PRO A 375 21.72 49.38 14.03
CA PRO A 375 22.60 49.09 15.17
C PRO A 375 23.05 47.62 15.22
N ASP A 376 24.20 47.36 15.86
CA ASP A 376 24.82 46.03 15.99
C ASP A 376 24.13 45.07 16.99
N ASP A 377 22.87 45.33 17.35
CA ASP A 377 22.13 44.65 18.44
C ASP A 377 20.91 43.85 17.91
N LEU A 378 21.00 43.39 16.66
CA LEU A 378 20.02 42.51 16.00
C LEU A 378 20.74 41.24 15.50
N PRO A 379 20.22 40.04 15.81
CA PRO A 379 20.85 38.77 15.42
C PRO A 379 20.83 38.59 13.89
N ARG A 380 21.96 38.15 13.33
CA ARG A 380 22.17 38.03 11.88
C ARG A 380 22.04 36.59 11.35
N SER A 381 21.70 35.61 12.20
CA SER A 381 21.42 34.22 11.81
C SER A 381 20.43 33.56 12.78
N LEU A 382 19.94 32.36 12.42
CA LEU A 382 18.72 31.75 12.98
C LEU A 382 18.94 30.71 14.10
N ASP A 383 20.19 30.43 14.50
CA ASP A 383 20.52 29.31 15.39
C ASP A 383 20.49 29.62 16.91
N ASP A 384 20.41 30.89 17.32
CA ASP A 384 20.54 31.32 18.74
C ASP A 384 19.24 31.15 19.57
N ARG A 385 18.46 30.09 19.36
CA ARG A 385 17.20 29.84 20.11
C ARG A 385 16.97 28.38 20.50
N ARG A 386 17.69 27.89 21.52
CA ARG A 386 17.20 26.91 22.53
C ARG A 386 18.20 26.69 23.68
N ARG A 387 17.94 27.31 24.83
CA ARG A 387 18.27 26.76 26.17
C ARG A 387 17.16 27.17 27.14
N VAL A 388 16.68 26.24 27.97
CA VAL A 388 15.70 26.46 29.04
C VAL A 388 16.34 26.05 30.38
N PRO A 389 16.06 26.73 31.51
CA PRO A 389 16.75 26.49 32.79
C PRO A 389 16.12 25.36 33.64
N THR A 390 16.88 24.93 34.64
CA THR A 390 16.62 23.85 35.60
C THR A 390 15.78 24.25 36.83
N GLU A 391 15.23 23.22 37.52
CA GLU A 391 14.97 23.10 38.98
C GLU A 391 13.73 23.77 39.66
N LEU A 392 12.75 22.95 40.13
CA LEU A 392 12.50 22.58 41.56
C LEU A 392 11.06 22.04 41.87
N VAL A 393 10.93 20.73 42.22
CA VAL A 393 10.40 20.14 43.51
C VAL A 393 8.96 20.49 44.04
N PRO A 394 8.16 19.58 44.69
CA PRO A 394 7.94 18.10 44.59
C PRO A 394 6.45 17.63 44.88
N GLU A 395 6.24 16.31 45.16
CA GLU A 395 5.08 15.68 45.89
C GLU A 395 3.67 15.68 45.21
N THR A 396 2.75 14.71 45.37
CA THR A 396 2.55 13.63 46.37
C THR A 396 1.82 12.37 45.82
N GLU A 397 1.75 11.31 46.63
CA GLU A 397 1.28 9.91 46.44
C GLU A 397 -0.22 9.67 46.14
N MET A 398 -0.58 8.49 45.58
CA MET A 398 -1.58 7.55 46.15
C MET A 398 -1.60 6.14 45.48
N TYR A 399 -2.20 5.16 46.17
CA TYR A 399 -1.81 3.73 46.28
C TYR A 399 -2.59 2.69 45.41
N ASP A 400 -1.88 1.59 45.09
CA ASP A 400 -2.19 0.17 44.73
C ASP A 400 -3.64 -0.42 44.79
N GLY A 401 -3.86 -1.56 44.10
CA GLY A 401 -5.07 -2.38 44.26
C GLY A 401 -5.25 -3.70 43.47
N TRP A 402 -4.46 -4.76 43.76
CA TRP A 402 -4.88 -6.20 43.74
C TRP A 402 -5.25 -6.92 42.41
N GLN A 403 -5.35 -8.27 42.31
CA GLN A 403 -4.59 -9.43 42.85
C GLN A 403 -5.14 -10.75 42.24
N GLY A 404 -4.28 -11.74 41.97
CA GLY A 404 -4.52 -13.13 42.45
C GLY A 404 -5.02 -14.27 41.52
N GLN A 405 -4.12 -15.25 41.30
CA GLN A 405 -4.32 -16.73 41.41
C GLN A 405 -5.28 -17.46 40.40
N SER A 406 -5.21 -18.79 40.15
CA SER A 406 -4.46 -19.92 40.76
C SER A 406 -4.15 -21.09 39.77
N GLN A 407 -3.16 -21.89 40.13
CA GLN A 407 -2.66 -23.17 39.55
C GLN A 407 -3.70 -24.30 39.32
N PHE A 408 -3.46 -25.25 38.39
CA PHE A 408 -2.93 -26.62 38.69
C PHE A 408 -3.04 -27.72 37.59
N LEU A 409 -1.99 -28.56 37.54
CA LEU A 409 -1.92 -30.03 37.30
C LEU A 409 -1.89 -30.68 35.88
N THR A 410 -0.97 -31.66 35.81
CA THR A 410 -0.32 -32.34 34.66
C THR A 410 -0.96 -33.66 34.20
N SER A 411 -0.57 -34.18 33.01
CA SER A 411 -0.11 -35.60 32.84
C SER A 411 0.62 -35.87 31.49
N PRO A 412 1.40 -36.96 31.34
CA PRO A 412 2.60 -36.96 30.46
C PRO A 412 2.59 -37.87 29.20
N ILE A 413 3.72 -37.80 28.47
CA ILE A 413 4.08 -38.38 27.16
C ILE A 413 4.18 -39.93 27.12
N VAL A 414 3.97 -40.54 25.93
CA VAL A 414 4.32 -41.94 25.60
C VAL A 414 5.39 -41.98 24.49
N ALA A 415 6.34 -42.94 24.58
CA ALA A 415 7.60 -42.94 23.83
C ALA A 415 7.59 -43.68 22.47
N LYS A 416 8.57 -43.31 21.61
CA LYS A 416 8.96 -44.00 20.36
C LYS A 416 9.73 -45.31 20.62
N PRO A 417 9.79 -46.23 19.63
CA PRO A 417 10.90 -47.17 19.48
C PRO A 417 11.86 -46.80 18.31
N MET A 418 13.15 -47.01 18.55
CA MET A 418 14.31 -46.87 17.63
C MET A 418 15.12 -48.20 17.68
N THR A 419 16.11 -48.55 16.85
CA THR A 419 16.84 -47.91 15.71
C THR A 419 17.26 -49.05 14.75
N PHE A 420 17.83 -48.82 13.55
CA PHE A 420 19.26 -48.94 13.19
C PHE A 420 19.30 -49.30 11.68
N SER A 421 20.26 -48.93 10.81
CA SER A 421 21.64 -48.47 10.99
C SER A 421 22.15 -47.77 9.71
N ASP A 422 22.88 -46.64 9.87
CA ASP A 422 24.22 -46.35 9.29
C ASP A 422 24.49 -46.36 7.76
N LEU A 423 25.29 -45.44 7.16
CA LEU A 423 26.14 -44.34 7.66
C LEU A 423 26.57 -43.42 6.47
N THR A 424 26.68 -42.09 6.69
CA THR A 424 27.50 -41.10 5.91
C THR A 424 27.17 -40.86 4.42
N LEU A 425 27.42 -39.70 3.79
CA LEU A 425 28.14 -38.45 4.15
C LEU A 425 27.57 -37.28 3.29
N GLU A 426 27.60 -36.05 3.82
CA GLU A 426 27.43 -34.73 3.12
C GLU A 426 26.17 -34.45 2.26
N ASP A 427 25.30 -33.55 2.77
CA ASP A 427 24.95 -32.24 2.17
C ASP A 427 24.04 -31.47 3.17
N ASN A 428 24.49 -30.37 3.76
CA ASN A 428 24.38 -28.96 3.30
C ASN A 428 23.00 -28.29 3.51
N TYR A 429 22.91 -27.58 4.65
CA TYR A 429 22.08 -26.41 4.99
C TYR A 429 20.61 -26.31 4.53
N GLY A 430 19.72 -26.47 5.52
CA GLY A 430 18.39 -25.86 5.58
C GLY A 430 17.88 -25.81 7.03
N GLU A 431 17.21 -24.70 7.38
CA GLU A 431 16.39 -24.46 8.59
C GLU A 431 17.05 -24.09 9.95
N ASP A 432 16.30 -23.26 10.68
CA ASP A 432 16.36 -22.86 12.10
C ASP A 432 17.61 -22.12 12.67
N LEU A 433 17.60 -20.78 12.55
CA LEU A 433 18.37 -19.87 13.41
C LEU A 433 17.51 -19.09 14.45
N THR A 434 16.22 -19.39 14.57
CA THR A 434 15.29 -18.73 15.52
C THR A 434 14.97 -19.59 16.75
N LYS A 435 16.00 -20.00 17.49
CA LYS A 435 15.86 -20.48 18.89
C LYS A 435 16.94 -19.90 19.79
N GLY A 436 16.52 -19.09 20.77
CA GLY A 436 17.36 -18.73 21.91
C GLY A 436 17.82 -19.99 22.65
N GLY A 437 19.09 -20.02 23.06
CA GLY A 437 19.73 -21.24 23.55
C GLY A 437 19.25 -21.69 24.94
N PRO A 438 19.36 -23.00 25.26
CA PRO A 438 18.88 -23.61 26.51
C PRO A 438 19.63 -23.17 27.80
N GLU A 439 20.60 -22.26 27.70
CA GLU A 439 21.40 -21.77 28.83
C GLU A 439 20.67 -20.72 29.68
N SER A 440 19.73 -19.97 29.09
CA SER A 440 18.98 -18.90 29.79
C SER A 440 17.90 -19.46 30.72
N GLU A 441 17.04 -20.34 30.20
CA GLU A 441 15.96 -21.00 30.96
C GLU A 441 16.50 -21.85 32.12
N SER A 442 17.64 -22.52 31.91
CA SER A 442 18.28 -23.33 32.95
C SER A 442 18.87 -22.49 34.08
N ARG A 443 19.56 -21.37 33.78
CA ARG A 443 20.04 -20.44 34.82
C ARG A 443 18.90 -19.70 35.52
N LEU A 444 17.82 -19.35 34.83
CA LEU A 444 16.63 -18.76 35.47
C LEU A 444 16.00 -19.73 36.48
N MET A 445 15.91 -21.02 36.14
CA MET A 445 15.43 -22.06 37.04
C MET A 445 16.36 -22.26 38.25
N GLU A 446 17.68 -22.15 38.07
CA GLU A 446 18.67 -22.17 39.14
C GLU A 446 18.56 -20.93 40.07
N MET A 447 18.38 -19.73 39.51
CA MET A 447 18.17 -18.50 40.30
C MET A 447 16.85 -18.53 41.08
N LEU A 448 15.78 -19.10 40.51
CA LEU A 448 14.52 -19.33 41.21
C LEU A 448 14.66 -20.37 42.33
N ALA A 449 15.46 -21.42 42.12
CA ALA A 449 15.79 -22.39 43.16
C ALA A 449 16.65 -21.79 44.27
N ALA A 450 17.60 -20.90 43.95
CA ALA A 450 18.37 -20.14 44.93
C ALA A 450 17.46 -19.21 45.75
N GLN A 451 16.58 -18.42 45.11
CA GLN A 451 15.60 -17.58 45.79
C GLN A 451 14.73 -18.40 46.76
N ALA A 452 14.26 -19.58 46.35
CA ALA A 452 13.47 -20.48 47.19
C ALA A 452 14.29 -21.11 48.34
N ALA A 453 15.54 -21.47 48.11
CA ALA A 453 16.45 -21.99 49.13
C ALA A 453 16.79 -20.92 50.19
N HIS A 454 17.03 -19.69 49.75
CA HIS A 454 17.21 -18.54 50.63
C HIS A 454 15.93 -18.29 51.45
N ALA A 455 14.76 -18.21 50.81
CA ALA A 455 13.47 -18.01 51.49
C ALA A 455 13.14 -19.09 52.54
N ALA A 456 13.67 -20.31 52.41
CA ALA A 456 13.49 -21.40 53.37
C ALA A 456 14.46 -21.36 54.57
N SER A 457 15.53 -20.56 54.52
CA SER A 457 16.70 -20.69 55.41
C SER A 457 16.72 -19.78 56.64
N ALA A 458 15.82 -18.80 56.76
CA ALA A 458 15.89 -17.79 57.83
C ALA A 458 14.54 -17.55 58.53
N ALA A 459 14.54 -17.65 59.86
CA ALA A 459 13.55 -16.99 60.69
C ALA A 459 13.87 -15.48 60.77
N PHE A 460 12.85 -14.64 60.86
CA PHE A 460 13.00 -13.19 61.01
C PHE A 460 13.64 -12.82 62.37
N GLU A 461 14.96 -12.77 62.44
CA GLU A 461 15.70 -12.04 63.48
C GLU A 461 15.79 -10.55 63.08
N ASP A 462 15.63 -9.63 64.03
CA ASP A 462 15.66 -8.19 63.76
C ASP A 462 17.07 -7.73 63.35
N GLU A 463 17.18 -7.14 62.16
CA GLU A 463 18.42 -6.66 61.54
C GLU A 463 19.22 -5.73 62.47
N ASP A 464 18.53 -4.87 63.25
CA ASP A 464 19.17 -3.98 64.22
C ASP A 464 19.68 -4.72 65.46
N ALA A 465 19.05 -5.84 65.84
CA ALA A 465 19.48 -6.66 66.96
C ALA A 465 20.73 -7.48 66.60
N ILE A 466 20.85 -7.96 65.36
CA ILE A 466 22.06 -8.64 64.86
C ILE A 466 23.24 -7.67 64.81
N ALA A 467 23.03 -6.43 64.34
CA ALA A 467 24.07 -5.40 64.32
C ALA A 467 24.49 -4.95 65.73
N ALA A 468 23.61 -5.06 66.73
CA ALA A 468 23.86 -4.67 68.12
C ALA A 468 24.32 -5.82 69.06
N ASP A 469 24.45 -7.06 68.56
CA ASP A 469 24.86 -8.21 69.37
C ASP A 469 26.38 -8.21 69.61
N ASP A 470 26.82 -7.87 70.82
CA ASP A 470 28.23 -7.87 71.25
C ASP A 470 28.84 -9.29 71.37
N GLN A 471 28.08 -10.38 71.17
CA GLN A 471 28.58 -11.76 71.31
C GLN A 471 29.01 -12.42 69.98
N ARG A 472 28.56 -11.94 68.81
CA ARG A 472 28.89 -12.53 67.49
C ARG A 472 30.18 -11.95 66.93
N SER A 473 30.95 -12.75 66.18
CA SER A 473 32.17 -12.29 65.51
C SER A 473 31.83 -11.26 64.42
N GLU A 474 32.71 -10.27 64.21
CA GLU A 474 32.59 -9.26 63.15
C GLU A 474 32.40 -9.88 61.76
N ASP A 475 33.07 -11.01 61.49
CA ASP A 475 32.98 -11.70 60.20
C ASP A 475 31.67 -12.52 60.06
N GLU A 476 31.13 -13.03 61.17
CA GLU A 476 29.83 -13.72 61.20
C GLU A 476 28.68 -12.73 61.01
N LYS A 477 28.79 -11.52 61.59
CA LYS A 477 27.84 -10.42 61.35
C LYS A 477 27.78 -10.02 59.88
N LYS A 478 28.94 -9.92 59.21
CA LYS A 478 29.02 -9.60 57.78
C LYS A 478 28.35 -10.66 56.92
N ASP A 479 28.66 -11.95 57.11
CA ASP A 479 28.06 -13.03 56.32
C ASP A 479 26.52 -13.07 56.45
N ILE A 480 26.01 -12.96 57.69
CA ILE A 480 24.57 -12.95 57.96
C ILE A 480 23.89 -11.72 57.35
N LEU A 481 24.43 -10.51 57.57
CA LEU A 481 23.84 -9.27 57.06
C LEU A 481 23.92 -9.17 55.52
N GLN A 482 25.00 -9.65 54.90
CA GLN A 482 25.14 -9.72 53.45
C GLN A 482 24.12 -10.68 52.82
N LYS A 483 23.91 -11.86 53.41
CA LYS A 483 22.90 -12.84 52.96
C LYS A 483 21.48 -12.33 53.12
N THR A 484 21.16 -11.66 54.24
CA THR A 484 19.86 -11.00 54.44
C THR A 484 19.66 -9.86 53.44
N PHE A 485 20.69 -9.09 53.11
CA PHE A 485 20.62 -8.00 52.12
C PHE A 485 20.33 -8.52 50.69
N ILE A 486 21.04 -9.55 50.24
CA ILE A 486 20.82 -10.16 48.91
C ILE A 486 19.42 -10.79 48.82
N MET A 487 18.95 -11.43 49.89
CA MET A 487 17.59 -11.96 50.00
C MET A 487 16.51 -10.85 49.97
N ALA A 488 16.72 -9.75 50.69
CA ALA A 488 15.79 -8.62 50.65
C ALA A 488 15.68 -8.05 49.23
N ALA A 489 16.80 -8.03 48.48
CA ALA A 489 16.81 -7.64 47.08
C ALA A 489 16.12 -8.65 46.14
N SER A 490 16.32 -9.97 46.34
CA SER A 490 15.67 -11.01 45.52
C SER A 490 14.17 -11.13 45.75
N ASN A 491 13.66 -10.65 46.89
CA ASN A 491 12.24 -10.73 47.24
C ASN A 491 11.51 -9.38 47.09
N GLY A 492 12.20 -8.33 46.61
CA GLY A 492 11.61 -7.01 46.42
C GLY A 492 11.30 -6.24 47.71
N ASN A 493 11.87 -6.65 48.85
CA ASN A 493 11.60 -6.01 50.15
C ASN A 493 12.41 -4.70 50.30
N ILE A 494 11.85 -3.62 49.75
CA ILE A 494 12.44 -2.28 49.81
C ILE A 494 12.61 -1.75 51.23
N GLU A 495 11.76 -2.13 52.19
CA GLU A 495 11.87 -1.67 53.58
C GLU A 495 13.14 -2.21 54.24
N SER A 496 13.38 -3.53 54.16
CA SER A 496 14.63 -4.13 54.65
C SER A 496 15.85 -3.60 53.89
N VAL A 497 15.83 -3.55 52.55
CA VAL A 497 16.96 -2.99 51.76
C VAL A 497 17.29 -1.56 52.21
N THR A 498 16.28 -0.71 52.37
CA THR A 498 16.46 0.70 52.77
C THR A 498 16.88 0.84 54.23
N LYS A 499 16.32 0.03 55.14
CA LYS A 499 16.68 -0.01 56.56
C LYS A 499 18.14 -0.44 56.75
N ILE A 500 18.56 -1.48 56.03
CA ILE A 500 19.93 -1.99 56.02
C ILE A 500 20.91 -0.94 55.46
N LEU A 501 20.56 -0.28 54.35
CA LEU A 501 21.42 0.73 53.70
C LEU A 501 21.55 2.04 54.49
N LYS A 502 20.52 2.45 55.24
CA LYS A 502 20.51 3.69 56.04
C LYS A 502 20.84 3.47 57.52
N GLY A 503 20.78 2.23 58.00
CA GLY A 503 21.03 1.83 59.39
C GLY A 503 22.48 1.48 59.69
N LYS A 504 22.72 0.94 60.89
CA LYS A 504 24.07 0.51 61.32
C LYS A 504 24.63 -0.67 60.52
N GLY A 505 23.79 -1.39 59.78
CA GLY A 505 24.21 -2.50 58.91
C GLY A 505 25.09 -2.08 57.73
N ARG A 506 25.07 -0.80 57.31
CA ARG A 506 25.81 -0.31 56.14
C ARG A 506 27.33 -0.48 56.24
N GLU A 507 27.90 -0.50 57.45
CA GLU A 507 29.33 -0.73 57.70
C GLU A 507 29.77 -2.19 57.46
N TYR A 508 28.82 -3.12 57.43
CA TYR A 508 29.06 -4.57 57.35
C TYR A 508 28.73 -5.17 55.97
N ILE A 509 28.32 -4.35 55.00
CA ILE A 509 27.74 -4.80 53.73
C ILE A 509 28.46 -4.17 52.53
N ASP A 510 28.82 -5.01 51.57
CA ASP A 510 29.28 -4.62 50.24
C ASP A 510 28.15 -4.83 49.23
N ILE A 511 27.66 -3.75 48.66
CA ILE A 511 26.55 -3.76 47.68
C ILE A 511 26.89 -4.58 46.43
N ASN A 512 28.18 -4.66 46.09
CA ASN A 512 28.68 -5.28 44.87
C ASN A 512 29.29 -6.67 45.11
N ALA A 513 29.26 -7.17 46.34
CA ALA A 513 29.69 -8.53 46.65
C ALA A 513 28.65 -9.55 46.12
N PRO A 514 29.09 -10.54 45.34
CA PRO A 514 28.22 -11.64 44.91
C PRO A 514 27.90 -12.58 46.08
N ASP A 515 26.82 -13.33 45.95
CA ASP A 515 26.51 -14.48 46.81
C ASP A 515 27.42 -15.70 46.55
N ASP A 516 27.15 -16.79 47.28
CA ASP A 516 27.81 -18.09 47.12
C ASP A 516 27.67 -18.67 45.69
N GLU A 517 26.69 -18.21 44.89
CA GLU A 517 26.44 -18.59 43.49
C GLU A 517 27.02 -17.63 42.44
N GLY A 518 27.74 -16.59 42.88
CA GLY A 518 28.41 -15.61 42.00
C GLY A 518 27.51 -14.50 41.46
N THR A 519 26.39 -14.20 42.11
CA THR A 519 25.36 -13.25 41.65
C THR A 519 25.25 -12.03 42.59
N PRO A 520 25.43 -10.78 42.12
CA PRO A 520 25.18 -9.57 42.91
C PRO A 520 23.68 -9.30 43.15
N ALA A 521 23.36 -8.59 44.23
CA ALA A 521 21.99 -8.20 44.60
C ALA A 521 21.22 -7.48 43.47
N LEU A 522 21.91 -6.62 42.70
CA LEU A 522 21.33 -5.88 41.57
C LEU A 522 20.79 -6.83 40.48
N ILE A 523 21.49 -7.93 40.20
CA ILE A 523 21.07 -8.90 39.16
C ILE A 523 19.81 -9.64 39.59
N TYR A 524 19.67 -10.01 40.86
CA TYR A 524 18.43 -10.61 41.37
C TYR A 524 17.25 -9.65 41.27
N ALA A 525 17.42 -8.38 41.66
CA ALA A 525 16.37 -7.38 41.56
C ALA A 525 15.96 -7.12 40.08
N SER A 526 16.91 -7.05 39.16
CA SER A 526 16.64 -6.87 37.73
C SER A 526 16.08 -8.12 37.04
N CYS A 527 16.42 -9.33 37.49
CA CYS A 527 15.88 -10.58 36.97
C CYS A 527 14.39 -10.75 37.33
N PHE A 528 14.03 -10.51 38.60
CA PHE A 528 12.67 -10.71 39.11
C PHE A 528 11.71 -9.52 38.93
N GLY A 529 12.18 -8.38 38.41
CA GLY A 529 11.31 -7.24 38.10
C GLY A 529 11.12 -6.23 39.24
N HIS A 530 12.03 -6.18 40.22
CA HIS A 530 11.91 -5.33 41.41
C HIS A 530 12.47 -3.92 41.19
N GLU A 531 11.82 -3.14 40.33
CA GLU A 531 12.24 -1.78 39.90
C GLU A 531 12.60 -0.84 41.07
N SER A 532 11.77 -0.77 42.10
CA SER A 532 11.99 0.12 43.26
C SER A 532 13.23 -0.26 44.08
N VAL A 533 13.60 -1.55 44.08
CA VAL A 533 14.84 -2.04 44.69
C VAL A 533 16.04 -1.80 43.77
N VAL A 534 15.90 -1.95 42.46
CA VAL A 534 16.95 -1.58 41.50
C VAL A 534 17.33 -0.11 41.68
N GLN A 535 16.36 0.81 41.76
CA GLN A 535 16.63 2.22 42.02
C GLN A 535 17.35 2.43 43.36
N ALA A 536 16.88 1.82 44.45
CA ALA A 536 17.50 1.96 45.77
C ALA A 536 18.94 1.41 45.83
N LEU A 537 19.26 0.36 45.04
CA LEU A 537 20.61 -0.18 44.91
C LEU A 537 21.53 0.74 44.09
N LEU A 538 21.02 1.32 42.99
CA LEU A 538 21.76 2.28 42.17
C LEU A 538 22.05 3.58 42.93
N ASP A 539 21.05 4.14 43.63
CA ASP A 539 21.20 5.31 44.51
C ASP A 539 22.26 5.09 45.61
N ALA A 540 22.43 3.84 46.05
CA ALA A 540 23.41 3.45 47.05
C ALA A 540 24.83 3.14 46.48
N GLY A 541 25.00 3.21 45.15
CA GLY A 541 26.27 3.01 44.45
C GLY A 541 26.55 1.59 43.95
N ALA A 542 25.51 0.84 43.56
CA ALA A 542 25.68 -0.45 42.89
C ALA A 542 26.35 -0.30 41.51
N ASP A 543 27.25 -1.22 41.18
CA ASP A 543 27.92 -1.30 39.88
C ASP A 543 26.98 -1.93 38.84
N VAL A 544 26.43 -1.06 37.98
CA VAL A 544 25.48 -1.39 36.90
C VAL A 544 26.02 -2.44 35.93
N ASN A 545 27.34 -2.48 35.77
CA ASN A 545 28.04 -3.34 34.81
C ASN A 545 28.60 -4.61 35.44
N LYS A 546 28.35 -4.84 36.74
CA LYS A 546 28.72 -6.09 37.40
C LYS A 546 27.96 -7.25 36.77
N GLN A 547 28.69 -8.26 36.32
CA GLN A 547 28.13 -9.46 35.73
C GLN A 547 28.12 -10.63 36.72
N ASP A 548 27.22 -11.59 36.51
CA ASP A 548 27.18 -12.85 37.26
C ASP A 548 28.30 -13.84 36.83
N ARG A 549 28.26 -15.03 37.45
CA ARG A 549 29.12 -16.18 37.12
C ARG A 549 29.15 -16.57 35.64
N ASN A 550 28.07 -16.33 34.88
CA ASN A 550 27.95 -16.63 33.45
C ASN A 550 28.26 -15.42 32.56
N GLN A 551 28.73 -14.32 33.15
CA GLN A 551 28.97 -13.02 32.50
C GLN A 551 27.66 -12.37 31.97
N TRP A 552 26.54 -12.60 32.63
CA TRP A 552 25.30 -11.86 32.35
C TRP A 552 25.24 -10.58 33.19
N SER A 553 24.92 -9.45 32.57
CA SER A 553 24.69 -8.18 33.28
C SER A 553 23.23 -8.03 33.73
N ALA A 554 22.97 -7.12 34.66
CA ALA A 554 21.61 -6.75 35.07
C ALA A 554 20.72 -6.35 33.87
N LEU A 555 21.30 -5.68 32.86
CA LEU A 555 20.61 -5.28 31.63
C LEU A 555 20.18 -6.49 30.79
N MET A 556 21.04 -7.50 30.62
CA MET A 556 20.69 -8.72 29.85
C MET A 556 19.53 -9.49 30.48
N TRP A 557 19.50 -9.56 31.81
CA TRP A 557 18.40 -10.17 32.56
C TRP A 557 17.09 -9.38 32.43
N ALA A 558 17.15 -8.04 32.54
CA ALA A 558 16.00 -7.17 32.33
C ALA A 558 15.44 -7.28 30.89
N MET A 559 16.32 -7.34 29.88
CA MET A 559 15.94 -7.51 28.46
C MET A 559 15.27 -8.86 28.20
N THR A 560 15.89 -9.95 28.66
CA THR A 560 15.38 -11.32 28.46
C THR A 560 14.00 -11.51 29.10
N ASN A 561 13.80 -10.95 30.29
CA ASN A 561 12.54 -11.04 31.03
C ASN A 561 11.55 -9.88 30.69
N ARG A 562 11.86 -9.04 29.69
CA ARG A 562 11.04 -7.93 29.17
C ARG A 562 10.70 -6.81 30.18
N HIS A 563 11.56 -6.58 31.18
CA HIS A 563 11.39 -5.54 32.19
C HIS A 563 11.79 -4.15 31.65
N LYS A 564 10.89 -3.55 30.85
CA LYS A 564 11.06 -2.26 30.12
C LYS A 564 11.51 -1.10 31.01
N SER A 565 10.91 -0.91 32.18
CA SER A 565 11.26 0.17 33.11
C SER A 565 12.67 -0.01 33.70
N ILE A 566 12.99 -1.23 34.16
CA ILE A 566 14.32 -1.59 34.69
C ILE A 566 15.40 -1.44 33.62
N ALA A 567 15.14 -1.88 32.39
CA ALA A 567 16.05 -1.71 31.27
C ALA A 567 16.40 -0.24 31.03
N LYS A 568 15.39 0.64 30.98
CA LYS A 568 15.59 2.09 30.88
C LYS A 568 16.40 2.63 32.06
N LEU A 569 16.01 2.27 33.28
CA LEU A 569 16.61 2.74 34.54
C LEU A 569 18.08 2.31 34.70
N LEU A 570 18.45 1.14 34.17
CA LEU A 570 19.85 0.69 34.06
C LEU A 570 20.62 1.47 32.97
N LEU A 571 20.03 1.71 31.79
CA LEU A 571 20.65 2.49 30.71
C LEU A 571 20.88 3.96 31.10
N ASP A 572 19.90 4.59 31.76
CA ASP A 572 19.98 5.95 32.33
C ASP A 572 21.14 6.08 33.34
N ASN A 573 21.51 4.98 34.02
CA ASN A 573 22.64 4.90 34.95
C ASN A 573 23.94 4.35 34.32
N GLY A 574 24.02 4.24 32.99
CA GLY A 574 25.26 3.88 32.28
C GLY A 574 25.54 2.38 32.14
N ALA A 575 24.49 1.56 32.05
CA ALA A 575 24.64 0.15 31.67
C ALA A 575 25.24 -0.01 30.26
N SER A 576 26.24 -0.87 30.13
CA SER A 576 26.94 -1.16 28.87
C SER A 576 26.12 -2.12 28.00
N THR A 577 25.70 -1.64 26.82
CA THR A 577 25.10 -2.47 25.76
C THR A 577 26.10 -3.51 25.21
N GLU A 578 27.38 -3.14 25.19
CA GLU A 578 28.49 -3.92 24.62
C GLU A 578 29.03 -5.03 25.54
N ALA A 579 28.45 -5.19 26.74
CA ALA A 579 28.80 -6.30 27.62
C ALA A 579 28.50 -7.63 26.92
N LYS A 580 29.36 -8.65 27.11
CA LYS A 580 29.22 -9.96 26.46
C LYS A 580 29.07 -11.08 27.48
N THR A 581 28.16 -12.00 27.20
CA THR A 581 27.98 -13.26 27.95
C THR A 581 29.14 -14.22 27.72
N SER A 582 29.18 -15.32 28.49
CA SER A 582 30.07 -16.47 28.25
C SER A 582 29.98 -17.05 26.83
N SER A 583 28.82 -16.93 26.17
CA SER A 583 28.57 -17.33 24.78
C SER A 583 28.89 -16.23 23.74
N GLY A 584 29.45 -15.09 24.16
CA GLY A 584 29.89 -13.99 23.30
C GLY A 584 28.76 -13.06 22.81
N ARG A 585 27.54 -13.24 23.32
CA ARG A 585 26.34 -12.49 22.93
C ARG A 585 26.20 -11.20 23.73
N THR A 586 25.72 -10.15 23.08
CA THR A 586 25.41 -8.82 23.63
C THR A 586 23.96 -8.75 24.12
N ALA A 587 23.57 -7.65 24.78
CA ALA A 587 22.17 -7.43 25.16
C ALA A 587 21.22 -7.37 23.95
N PHE A 588 21.70 -6.92 22.78
CA PHE A 588 20.94 -6.88 21.53
C PHE A 588 20.54 -8.27 21.04
N ASP A 589 21.43 -9.26 21.16
CA ASP A 589 21.23 -10.61 20.61
C ASP A 589 20.11 -11.41 21.30
N PHE A 590 19.58 -10.92 22.43
CA PHE A 590 18.48 -11.53 23.18
C PHE A 590 17.12 -10.87 22.94
N VAL A 591 17.09 -9.73 22.23
CA VAL A 591 15.88 -8.98 21.91
C VAL A 591 15.41 -9.35 20.49
N GLY A 592 14.10 -9.53 20.31
CA GLY A 592 13.55 -9.78 18.97
C GLY A 592 13.62 -8.52 18.09
N PRO A 593 13.85 -8.65 16.77
CA PRO A 593 13.71 -7.52 15.85
C PRO A 593 12.31 -6.90 16.00
N ASP A 594 12.22 -5.58 15.85
CA ASP A 594 11.01 -4.76 16.00
C ASP A 594 10.34 -4.74 17.40
N SER A 595 10.98 -5.28 18.46
CA SER A 595 10.46 -5.10 19.83
C SER A 595 10.80 -3.71 20.40
N ASP A 596 9.90 -3.10 21.18
CA ASP A 596 10.15 -1.89 22.00
C ASP A 596 11.53 -1.87 22.66
N MET A 597 12.00 -3.01 23.16
CA MET A 597 13.28 -3.16 23.87
C MET A 597 14.49 -2.90 22.97
N SER A 598 14.37 -3.12 21.65
CA SER A 598 15.44 -2.83 20.67
C SER A 598 15.61 -1.32 20.48
N PHE A 599 14.52 -0.56 20.51
CA PHE A 599 14.54 0.91 20.43
C PHE A 599 15.31 1.52 21.61
N TYR A 600 15.15 0.98 22.83
CA TYR A 600 15.94 1.43 23.99
C TYR A 600 17.45 1.16 23.85
N LEU A 601 17.85 0.07 23.20
CA LEU A 601 19.28 -0.21 22.98
C LEU A 601 19.84 0.69 21.85
N SER A 602 19.08 0.90 20.76
CA SER A 602 19.46 1.80 19.67
C SER A 602 19.61 3.26 20.12
N GLY A 603 18.71 3.75 20.99
CA GLY A 603 18.68 5.16 21.41
C GLY A 603 19.87 5.61 22.30
N TYR A 604 20.53 4.67 22.99
CA TYR A 604 21.61 4.97 23.94
C TYR A 604 23.01 4.60 23.40
N GLY A 605 23.10 3.94 22.24
CA GLY A 605 24.35 3.40 21.68
C GLY A 605 25.28 4.39 20.96
N ILE A 606 24.90 5.68 20.81
CA ILE A 606 25.70 6.65 20.03
C ILE A 606 26.36 7.67 20.96
N GLY A 607 27.45 7.22 21.62
CA GLY A 607 28.12 7.98 22.69
C GLY A 607 29.63 7.73 22.82
N THR A 608 30.41 7.98 21.77
CA THR A 608 31.90 8.06 21.76
C THR A 608 32.72 6.86 22.29
N ALA A 609 33.29 6.05 21.39
CA ALA A 609 34.75 6.02 21.14
C ALA A 609 35.22 4.85 20.24
N GLY A 610 35.85 5.15 19.10
CA GLY A 610 36.94 4.34 18.54
C GLY A 610 36.61 3.17 17.59
N ALA A 611 36.53 3.48 16.29
CA ALA A 611 36.99 2.65 15.15
C ALA A 611 36.54 1.18 15.04
N ASN A 612 35.58 0.92 14.15
CA ASN A 612 35.88 0.48 12.77
C ASN A 612 34.66 0.59 11.86
N ASP A 613 34.90 0.57 10.54
CA ASP A 613 33.88 0.70 9.49
C ASP A 613 32.80 -0.39 9.53
N ASP A 614 31.53 0.01 9.35
CA ASP A 614 30.59 -0.68 8.47
C ASP A 614 29.62 0.35 7.85
N PHE A 615 29.98 0.84 6.65
CA PHE A 615 29.38 1.98 5.96
C PHE A 615 28.11 1.64 5.15
N TYR A 616 27.44 0.51 5.45
CA TYR A 616 26.35 -0.05 4.65
C TYR A 616 25.21 -0.60 5.51
N ASN A 617 24.42 0.26 6.16
CA ASN A 617 23.09 -0.16 6.64
C ASN A 617 22.00 0.93 6.87
N PRO A 618 21.70 1.83 5.91
CA PRO A 618 20.54 2.73 6.01
C PRO A 618 19.25 2.17 5.35
N GLY A 619 19.24 0.94 4.83
CA GLY A 619 18.16 0.43 3.97
C GLY A 619 16.87 0.00 4.68
N PHE A 620 16.95 -0.45 5.95
CA PHE A 620 15.85 -1.21 6.56
C PHE A 620 14.56 -0.44 6.84
N ASP A 621 14.61 0.86 7.12
CA ASP A 621 13.40 1.66 7.36
C ASP A 621 12.77 2.18 6.06
N GLN A 622 13.59 2.47 5.05
CA GLN A 622 13.10 2.94 3.75
C GLN A 622 12.51 1.80 2.92
N ASP A 623 13.14 0.62 2.92
CA ASP A 623 12.59 -0.57 2.27
C ASP A 623 11.24 -0.98 2.88
N LYS A 624 11.04 -0.82 4.20
CA LYS A 624 9.79 -1.15 4.90
C LYS A 624 8.66 -0.16 4.58
N LEU A 625 8.97 1.13 4.51
CA LEU A 625 8.03 2.17 4.07
C LEU A 625 7.71 2.06 2.57
N GLU A 626 8.70 1.72 1.74
CA GLU A 626 8.49 1.43 0.31
C GLU A 626 7.71 0.14 0.09
N GLU A 627 7.88 -0.89 0.94
CA GLU A 627 7.09 -2.13 0.94
C GLU A 627 5.64 -1.84 1.37
N GLU A 628 5.41 -1.07 2.43
CA GLU A 628 4.07 -0.67 2.88
C GLU A 628 3.35 0.27 1.87
N LEU A 629 4.09 1.18 1.23
CA LEU A 629 3.59 1.99 0.11
C LEU A 629 3.34 1.14 -1.14
N ALA A 630 4.19 0.15 -1.42
CA ALA A 630 4.00 -0.77 -2.54
C ALA A 630 2.84 -1.74 -2.31
N GLU A 631 2.61 -2.20 -1.08
CA GLU A 631 1.43 -2.99 -0.70
C GLU A 631 0.17 -2.13 -0.79
N ASN A 632 0.17 -0.90 -0.28
CA ASN A 632 -0.96 0.01 -0.42
C ASN A 632 -1.21 0.43 -1.89
N GLU A 633 -0.16 0.61 -2.71
CA GLU A 633 -0.31 0.88 -4.14
C GLU A 633 -0.78 -0.38 -4.90
N MET A 634 -0.25 -1.56 -4.57
CA MET A 634 -0.67 -2.85 -5.14
C MET A 634 -2.14 -3.12 -4.78
N ARG A 635 -2.55 -2.85 -3.54
CA ARG A 635 -3.93 -2.87 -3.06
C ARG A 635 -4.80 -1.88 -3.83
N ARG A 636 -4.35 -0.65 -4.04
CA ARG A 636 -5.09 0.40 -4.78
C ARG A 636 -5.21 0.07 -6.29
N ARG A 637 -4.16 -0.49 -6.88
CA ARG A 637 -4.17 -1.04 -8.25
C ARG A 637 -5.12 -2.23 -8.37
N MET A 638 -5.10 -3.15 -7.40
CA MET A 638 -6.12 -4.20 -7.29
C MET A 638 -7.52 -3.58 -7.21
N MET A 639 -7.80 -2.60 -6.34
CA MET A 639 -9.13 -1.95 -6.29
C MET A 639 -9.60 -1.46 -7.67
N MET A 640 -8.70 -0.86 -8.46
CA MET A 640 -9.03 -0.31 -9.78
C MET A 640 -9.17 -1.37 -10.88
N GLU A 641 -8.25 -2.33 -10.97
CA GLU A 641 -8.35 -3.44 -11.92
C GLU A 641 -9.60 -4.29 -11.59
N SER A 642 -9.87 -4.48 -10.30
CA SER A 642 -10.99 -5.27 -9.80
C SER A 642 -12.36 -4.64 -9.97
N ALA A 643 -12.52 -3.35 -9.70
CA ALA A 643 -13.78 -2.68 -9.94
C ALA A 643 -14.12 -2.63 -11.44
N ARG A 644 -13.08 -2.52 -12.30
CA ARG A 644 -13.22 -2.57 -13.76
C ARG A 644 -13.64 -3.95 -14.25
N ASP A 645 -13.05 -5.02 -13.72
CA ASP A 645 -13.36 -6.40 -14.13
C ASP A 645 -14.70 -6.91 -13.56
N LEU A 646 -15.19 -6.34 -12.46
CA LEU A 646 -16.50 -6.66 -11.87
C LEU A 646 -17.66 -5.80 -12.38
N GLU A 647 -17.45 -4.86 -13.32
CA GLU A 647 -18.48 -3.91 -13.79
C GLU A 647 -19.15 -3.14 -12.63
N VAL A 648 -18.41 -2.94 -11.53
CA VAL A 648 -18.91 -2.27 -10.32
C VAL A 648 -18.98 -0.77 -10.58
N ASP A 649 -20.13 -0.17 -10.30
CA ASP A 649 -20.34 1.27 -10.50
C ASP A 649 -19.54 2.10 -9.50
N LEU A 650 -18.29 2.38 -9.88
CA LEU A 650 -17.31 3.16 -9.14
C LEU A 650 -17.82 4.52 -8.64
N GLY A 651 -18.89 5.07 -9.25
CA GLY A 651 -19.52 6.31 -8.79
C GLY A 651 -20.26 6.19 -7.45
N ASN A 652 -20.77 5.00 -7.12
CA ASN A 652 -21.44 4.73 -5.83
C ASN A 652 -20.47 4.17 -4.77
N VAL A 653 -19.34 3.62 -5.19
CA VAL A 653 -18.38 2.94 -4.31
C VAL A 653 -17.27 3.92 -3.96
N GLY A 654 -17.62 5.02 -3.26
CA GLY A 654 -16.80 6.23 -3.08
C GLY A 654 -15.35 5.97 -2.69
N MET A 655 -14.38 6.43 -3.51
CA MET A 655 -12.96 6.09 -3.36
C MET A 655 -12.15 7.03 -2.44
N ASP A 656 -12.82 7.99 -1.80
CA ASP A 656 -12.16 9.17 -1.20
C ASP A 656 -12.08 9.17 0.33
N ASP A 657 -12.65 8.17 1.01
CA ASP A 657 -12.48 7.99 2.46
C ASP A 657 -11.03 7.56 2.76
N GLN A 658 -10.27 8.44 3.42
CA GLN A 658 -9.03 8.07 4.08
C GLN A 658 -9.32 7.03 5.19
N PRO A 659 -8.39 6.11 5.51
CA PRO A 659 -8.48 5.39 6.77
C PRO A 659 -8.44 6.40 7.91
N GLU A 660 -9.54 6.53 8.67
CA GLU A 660 -9.60 7.34 9.88
C GLU A 660 -8.45 6.96 10.82
N THR A 661 -7.74 7.96 11.34
CA THR A 661 -6.66 7.81 12.30
C THR A 661 -7.17 7.13 13.57
N PHE A 662 -6.40 6.15 14.08
CA PHE A 662 -6.82 5.30 15.18
C PHE A 662 -7.07 6.09 16.50
N ASP A 663 -6.40 7.23 16.65
CA ASP A 663 -6.48 8.11 17.83
C ASP A 663 -7.88 8.73 18.07
N ASP A 664 -8.70 8.95 17.03
CA ASP A 664 -9.98 9.67 17.18
C ASP A 664 -11.13 8.83 17.77
N PHE A 665 -10.91 7.55 18.09
CA PHE A 665 -11.97 6.62 18.55
C PHE A 665 -11.72 5.92 19.89
N GLU A 666 -10.52 5.98 20.47
CA GLU A 666 -10.22 5.36 21.78
C GLU A 666 -10.54 6.28 22.97
N GLU A 667 -10.71 7.59 22.76
CA GLU A 667 -11.21 8.50 23.80
C GLU A 667 -12.76 8.39 23.91
N ASP A 668 -13.24 7.97 25.10
CA ASP A 668 -14.62 8.03 25.61
C ASP A 668 -15.70 7.02 25.12
N GLN A 669 -15.36 5.85 24.56
CA GLN A 669 -16.37 4.79 24.30
C GLN A 669 -16.75 3.96 25.55
N GLN A 670 -17.95 4.19 26.07
CA GLN A 670 -18.54 3.46 27.20
C GLN A 670 -18.81 1.97 26.86
N GLU A 671 -18.45 1.05 27.77
CA GLU A 671 -18.52 -0.40 27.52
C GLU A 671 -19.97 -0.90 27.31
N PHE A 672 -20.22 -1.58 26.17
CA PHE A 672 -21.56 -2.06 25.81
C PHE A 672 -21.98 -3.29 26.65
N ASP A 673 -23.14 -3.20 27.29
CA ASP A 673 -23.59 -4.21 28.26
C ASP A 673 -24.50 -5.25 27.57
N TRP A 674 -23.97 -6.45 27.39
CA TRP A 674 -24.67 -7.59 26.77
C TRP A 674 -25.58 -8.35 27.76
N SER A 675 -25.51 -8.03 29.06
CA SER A 675 -26.25 -8.73 30.12
C SER A 675 -27.60 -8.08 30.45
N ARG A 676 -27.75 -6.77 30.18
CA ARG A 676 -28.95 -5.98 30.43
C ARG A 676 -29.09 -4.85 29.40
N CYS A 677 -30.32 -4.44 29.14
CA CYS A 677 -30.60 -3.31 28.27
C CYS A 677 -30.45 -2.00 29.07
N LEU A 678 -29.54 -1.12 28.66
CA LEU A 678 -29.39 0.24 29.20
C LEU A 678 -30.11 1.24 28.27
N HIS A 679 -30.51 2.40 28.82
CA HIS A 679 -31.35 3.40 28.11
C HIS A 679 -30.65 4.03 26.88
N ASP A 680 -29.32 4.08 26.91
CA ASP A 680 -28.41 4.51 25.83
C ASP A 680 -28.19 3.43 24.76
N GLN A 681 -28.57 2.18 25.03
CA GLN A 681 -28.27 1.01 24.17
C GLN A 681 -29.53 0.42 23.51
N MET A 682 -30.49 1.29 23.16
CA MET A 682 -31.73 0.92 22.49
C MET A 682 -32.15 1.97 21.45
N PHE A 683 -32.82 1.54 20.37
CA PHE A 683 -33.40 2.46 19.39
C PHE A 683 -34.92 2.48 19.58
N VAL A 684 -35.44 3.59 20.10
CA VAL A 684 -36.87 3.78 20.38
C VAL A 684 -37.58 4.27 19.12
N PHE A 685 -38.64 3.58 18.71
CA PHE A 685 -39.43 3.92 17.52
C PHE A 685 -40.93 3.69 17.75
N GLN A 686 -41.77 4.35 16.93
CA GLN A 686 -43.22 4.14 16.92
C GLN A 686 -43.63 3.12 15.84
N GLU A 687 -44.65 2.29 16.12
CA GLU A 687 -45.06 1.18 15.23
C GLU A 687 -45.52 1.65 13.83
N ASN A 688 -46.06 2.86 13.72
CA ASN A 688 -46.46 3.51 12.46
C ASN A 688 -45.26 4.00 11.63
N GLU A 689 -44.10 4.25 12.24
CA GLU A 689 -42.90 4.71 11.52
C GLU A 689 -41.97 3.56 11.12
N LEU A 690 -42.17 2.37 11.70
CA LEU A 690 -41.39 1.15 11.44
C LEU A 690 -41.19 0.87 9.95
N GLU A 691 -42.24 0.97 9.13
CA GLU A 691 -42.16 0.68 7.71
C GLU A 691 -41.27 1.69 6.97
N ARG A 692 -41.40 2.99 7.29
CA ARG A 692 -40.55 4.08 6.75
C ARG A 692 -39.08 3.89 7.14
N ILE A 693 -38.82 3.55 8.41
CA ILE A 693 -37.46 3.34 8.93
C ILE A 693 -36.82 2.16 8.20
N LEU A 694 -37.50 1.02 8.09
CA LEU A 694 -36.98 -0.14 7.37
C LEU A 694 -36.83 0.13 5.86
N ASP A 695 -37.68 0.95 5.23
CA ASP A 695 -37.48 1.34 3.83
C ASP A 695 -36.28 2.27 3.62
N LEU A 696 -35.95 3.14 4.59
CA LEU A 696 -34.74 3.96 4.53
C LEU A 696 -33.48 3.11 4.74
N VAL A 697 -33.52 2.17 5.69
CA VAL A 697 -32.37 1.38 6.16
C VAL A 697 -32.09 0.12 5.34
N ILE A 698 -33.11 -0.46 4.68
CA ILE A 698 -33.01 -1.72 3.93
C ILE A 698 -33.26 -1.49 2.44
N THR A 699 -34.42 -0.90 2.08
CA THR A 699 -34.86 -0.84 0.67
C THR A 699 -34.15 0.23 -0.16
N ASN A 700 -33.90 1.41 0.44
CA ASN A 700 -33.32 2.58 -0.22
C ASN A 700 -31.85 2.83 0.20
N MET A 701 -31.30 2.02 1.08
CA MET A 701 -29.91 2.14 1.53
C MET A 701 -28.96 1.74 0.41
N THR A 702 -28.11 2.67 -0.01
CA THR A 702 -26.99 2.40 -0.91
C THR A 702 -25.81 1.88 -0.08
N PRO A 703 -25.08 0.82 -0.51
CA PRO A 703 -23.90 0.33 0.19
C PRO A 703 -22.85 1.44 0.39
N GLN A 704 -22.60 1.81 1.64
CA GLN A 704 -21.63 2.85 2.00
C GLN A 704 -20.25 2.25 2.34
N ARG A 705 -19.20 3.05 2.16
CA ARG A 705 -17.81 2.66 2.48
C ARG A 705 -17.38 3.00 3.90
N SER A 706 -17.90 4.08 4.48
CA SER A 706 -17.45 4.58 5.77
C SER A 706 -17.64 3.50 6.86
N PRO A 707 -16.60 3.17 7.66
CA PRO A 707 -16.66 2.08 8.64
C PRO A 707 -17.81 2.22 9.65
N SER A 708 -18.16 3.46 9.98
CA SER A 708 -19.28 3.82 10.87
C SER A 708 -20.66 3.59 10.24
N GLN A 709 -20.81 3.69 8.92
CA GLN A 709 -22.11 3.54 8.24
C GLN A 709 -22.37 2.12 7.70
N LYS A 710 -21.32 1.34 7.41
CA LYS A 710 -21.42 -0.08 7.00
C LYS A 710 -22.35 -0.94 7.88
N PRO A 711 -22.23 -0.94 9.23
CA PRO A 711 -23.03 -1.80 10.10
C PRO A 711 -24.39 -1.20 10.47
N VAL A 712 -24.75 0.00 9.98
CA VAL A 712 -25.98 0.71 10.40
C VAL A 712 -27.25 -0.13 10.25
N PRO A 713 -27.47 -0.89 9.15
CA PRO A 713 -28.65 -1.77 9.06
C PRO A 713 -28.70 -2.83 10.16
N ALA A 714 -27.59 -3.54 10.42
CA ALA A 714 -27.51 -4.53 11.49
C ALA A 714 -27.69 -3.89 12.87
N ASN A 715 -27.02 -2.77 13.14
CA ASN A 715 -27.07 -2.03 14.40
C ASN A 715 -28.50 -1.53 14.67
N MET A 716 -29.18 -0.92 13.70
CA MET A 716 -30.54 -0.40 13.88
C MET A 716 -31.57 -1.51 14.09
N ILE A 717 -31.51 -2.61 13.34
CA ILE A 717 -32.42 -3.75 13.53
C ILE A 717 -32.21 -4.36 14.92
N PHE A 718 -30.96 -4.50 15.37
CA PHE A 718 -30.64 -5.05 16.68
C PHE A 718 -31.04 -4.12 17.84
N LEU A 719 -30.71 -2.83 17.78
CA LEU A 719 -31.08 -1.85 18.82
C LEU A 719 -32.60 -1.65 18.91
N GLY A 720 -33.30 -1.73 17.78
CA GLY A 720 -34.76 -1.77 17.73
C GLY A 720 -35.35 -3.06 18.30
N ALA A 721 -34.68 -4.20 18.10
CA ALA A 721 -35.06 -5.48 18.68
C ALA A 721 -34.87 -5.49 20.21
N ARG A 722 -33.80 -4.88 20.74
CA ARG A 722 -33.63 -4.67 22.20
C ARG A 722 -34.78 -3.84 22.77
N TYR A 723 -35.10 -2.69 22.18
CA TYR A 723 -36.25 -1.88 22.59
C TYR A 723 -37.56 -2.69 22.59
N ALA A 724 -37.86 -3.37 21.49
CA ALA A 724 -39.09 -4.13 21.33
C ALA A 724 -39.22 -5.30 22.34
N HIS A 725 -38.10 -5.99 22.64
CA HIS A 725 -38.05 -7.09 23.58
C HIS A 725 -38.14 -6.65 25.05
N TYR A 726 -37.31 -5.69 25.47
CA TYR A 726 -37.17 -5.32 26.89
C TYR A 726 -38.20 -4.28 27.35
N HIS A 727 -38.72 -3.41 26.46
CA HIS A 727 -39.57 -2.26 26.84
C HIS A 727 -40.95 -2.21 26.16
N SER A 728 -41.25 -3.10 25.21
CA SER A 728 -42.55 -3.11 24.51
C SER A 728 -43.27 -4.46 24.55
N SER A 729 -43.19 -5.26 23.49
CA SER A 729 -43.96 -6.50 23.34
C SER A 729 -43.35 -7.47 22.34
N ALA A 730 -43.56 -8.76 22.57
CA ALA A 730 -43.12 -9.82 21.66
C ALA A 730 -43.78 -9.71 20.26
N GLU A 731 -44.99 -9.16 20.17
CA GLU A 731 -45.67 -8.89 18.89
C GLU A 731 -44.94 -7.82 18.08
N LEU A 732 -44.47 -6.74 18.72
CA LEU A 732 -43.69 -5.69 18.04
C LEU A 732 -42.32 -6.22 17.59
N LEU A 733 -41.67 -7.04 18.43
CA LEU A 733 -40.40 -7.70 18.10
C LEU A 733 -40.55 -8.60 16.87
N ALA A 734 -41.57 -9.47 16.85
CA ALA A 734 -41.87 -10.33 15.71
C ALA A 734 -42.18 -9.52 14.45
N LYS A 735 -42.98 -8.44 14.57
CA LYS A 735 -43.32 -7.56 13.45
C LYS A 735 -42.08 -6.88 12.85
N LEU A 736 -41.20 -6.32 13.69
CA LEU A 736 -39.92 -5.71 13.30
C LEU A 736 -39.06 -6.71 12.52
N LEU A 737 -38.79 -7.87 13.11
CA LEU A 737 -37.90 -8.87 12.54
C LEU A 737 -38.45 -9.47 11.24
N ILE A 738 -39.73 -9.86 11.19
CA ILE A 738 -40.35 -10.42 9.98
C ILE A 738 -40.38 -9.38 8.84
N THR A 739 -40.71 -8.12 9.14
CA THR A 739 -40.73 -7.04 8.13
C THR A 739 -39.33 -6.73 7.62
N ALA A 740 -38.32 -6.74 8.49
CA ALA A 740 -36.92 -6.58 8.11
C ALA A 740 -36.47 -7.73 7.20
N MET A 741 -36.67 -9.00 7.59
CA MET A 741 -36.28 -10.17 6.77
C MET A 741 -36.90 -10.13 5.38
N ASN A 742 -38.20 -9.86 5.29
CA ASN A 742 -38.90 -9.79 3.99
C ASN A 742 -38.32 -8.69 3.08
N LYS A 743 -37.97 -7.52 3.64
CA LYS A 743 -37.33 -6.44 2.86
C LYS A 743 -35.90 -6.82 2.44
N ILE A 744 -35.10 -7.45 3.32
CA ILE A 744 -33.74 -7.92 2.98
C ILE A 744 -33.80 -8.95 1.84
N ASN A 745 -34.66 -9.97 1.96
CA ASN A 745 -34.87 -10.98 0.92
C ASN A 745 -35.28 -10.32 -0.41
N THR A 746 -36.21 -9.36 -0.38
CA THR A 746 -36.65 -8.63 -1.59
C THR A 746 -35.49 -7.87 -2.26
N VAL A 747 -34.58 -7.28 -1.48
CA VAL A 747 -33.40 -6.58 -2.02
C VAL A 747 -32.39 -7.58 -2.60
N VAL A 748 -32.11 -8.68 -1.90
CA VAL A 748 -31.21 -9.75 -2.36
C VAL A 748 -31.74 -10.40 -3.65
N GLU A 749 -33.03 -10.75 -3.72
CA GLU A 749 -33.68 -11.30 -4.92
C GLU A 749 -33.62 -10.35 -6.13
N LYS A 750 -33.81 -9.05 -5.90
CA LYS A 750 -33.73 -8.03 -6.95
C LYS A 750 -32.30 -7.83 -7.47
N HIS A 751 -31.29 -8.06 -6.63
CA HIS A 751 -29.88 -7.76 -6.90
C HIS A 751 -28.97 -9.01 -6.92
N GLN A 752 -29.51 -10.18 -7.31
CA GLN A 752 -28.82 -11.49 -7.39
C GLN A 752 -27.53 -11.52 -8.23
N TRP A 753 -27.24 -10.50 -9.05
CA TRP A 753 -26.06 -10.40 -9.91
C TRP A 753 -25.14 -9.23 -9.54
N ASP A 754 -25.38 -8.58 -8.41
CA ASP A 754 -24.58 -7.47 -7.89
C ASP A 754 -23.76 -7.90 -6.68
N MET A 755 -22.49 -8.20 -6.92
CA MET A 755 -21.53 -8.62 -5.91
C MET A 755 -21.44 -7.63 -4.73
N THR A 756 -21.63 -6.33 -4.95
CA THR A 756 -21.49 -5.32 -3.89
C THR A 756 -22.66 -5.34 -2.92
N ILE A 757 -23.88 -5.43 -3.43
CA ILE A 757 -25.10 -5.53 -2.61
C ILE A 757 -25.13 -6.88 -1.88
N LEU A 758 -24.71 -7.97 -2.54
CA LEU A 758 -24.59 -9.28 -1.90
C LEU A 758 -23.52 -9.29 -0.79
N ALA A 759 -22.34 -8.69 -0.99
CA ALA A 759 -21.31 -8.59 0.05
C ALA A 759 -21.74 -7.68 1.23
N PHE A 760 -22.40 -6.56 0.94
CA PHE A 760 -22.97 -5.67 1.95
C PHE A 760 -24.01 -6.36 2.85
N TRP A 761 -24.92 -7.13 2.24
CA TRP A 761 -25.92 -7.91 2.99
C TRP A 761 -25.34 -9.15 3.66
N MET A 762 -24.34 -9.81 3.08
CA MET A 762 -23.58 -10.88 3.74
C MET A 762 -22.95 -10.38 5.05
N SER A 763 -22.31 -9.22 5.02
CA SER A 763 -21.70 -8.59 6.19
C SER A 763 -22.75 -8.20 7.25
N ASN A 764 -23.80 -7.46 6.86
CA ASN A 764 -24.86 -7.04 7.79
C ASN A 764 -25.66 -8.22 8.36
N ALA A 765 -25.96 -9.26 7.57
CA ALA A 765 -26.69 -10.44 8.04
C ALA A 765 -25.87 -11.28 9.03
N THR A 766 -24.57 -11.47 8.76
CA THR A 766 -23.67 -12.19 9.68
C THR A 766 -23.45 -11.41 10.98
N LEU A 767 -23.35 -10.08 10.93
CA LEU A 767 -23.24 -9.20 12.09
C LEU A 767 -24.53 -9.23 12.95
N LEU A 768 -25.70 -9.10 12.32
CA LEU A 768 -26.99 -9.20 13.00
C LEU A 768 -27.18 -10.58 13.66
N LEU A 769 -26.77 -11.67 13.00
CA LEU A 769 -26.79 -13.02 13.58
C LEU A 769 -25.86 -13.14 14.79
N HIS A 770 -24.71 -12.47 14.79
CA HIS A 770 -23.81 -12.41 15.93
C HIS A 770 -24.42 -11.66 17.11
N TYR A 771 -24.97 -10.45 16.89
CA TYR A 771 -25.59 -9.67 17.95
C TYR A 771 -26.76 -10.40 18.62
N LEU A 772 -27.64 -11.01 17.82
CA LEU A 772 -28.76 -11.82 18.32
C LEU A 772 -28.32 -13.08 19.08
N LYS A 773 -27.12 -13.60 18.81
CA LYS A 773 -26.52 -14.72 19.54
C LYS A 773 -25.72 -14.31 20.79
N LYS A 774 -25.50 -13.01 21.00
CA LYS A 774 -24.65 -12.47 22.07
C LYS A 774 -25.45 -11.79 23.20
N ASP A 775 -26.58 -11.17 22.91
CA ASP A 775 -27.49 -10.60 23.92
C ASP A 775 -28.30 -11.70 24.63
N ALA A 776 -28.17 -11.79 25.96
CA ALA A 776 -28.68 -12.92 26.73
C ALA A 776 -30.21 -13.10 26.66
N GLY A 777 -30.99 -12.03 26.51
CA GLY A 777 -32.46 -12.12 26.38
C GLY A 777 -32.92 -12.41 24.96
N LEU A 778 -32.26 -11.81 23.95
CA LEU A 778 -32.63 -11.99 22.55
C LEU A 778 -32.26 -13.37 21.99
N VAL A 779 -31.24 -14.06 22.53
CA VAL A 779 -30.83 -15.42 22.10
C VAL A 779 -32.02 -16.39 22.12
N GLU A 780 -32.77 -16.45 23.22
CA GLU A 780 -33.90 -17.38 23.37
C GLU A 780 -35.13 -16.90 22.59
N ALA A 781 -35.38 -15.59 22.59
CA ALA A 781 -36.56 -14.99 21.96
C ALA A 781 -36.53 -14.98 20.43
N THR A 782 -35.35 -15.09 19.80
CA THR A 782 -35.19 -14.94 18.33
C THR A 782 -34.73 -16.22 17.61
N THR A 783 -34.82 -17.39 18.26
CA THR A 783 -34.33 -18.67 17.70
C THR A 783 -34.83 -18.98 16.28
N GLU A 784 -36.13 -18.81 15.99
CA GLU A 784 -36.69 -19.02 14.64
C GLU A 784 -36.08 -18.05 13.61
N PHE A 785 -35.87 -16.80 13.99
CA PHE A 785 -35.27 -15.77 13.13
C PHE A 785 -33.77 -16.03 12.88
N GLN A 786 -33.04 -16.53 13.89
CA GLN A 786 -31.63 -16.91 13.74
C GLN A 786 -31.45 -18.04 12.71
N VAL A 787 -32.42 -18.97 12.62
CA VAL A 787 -32.43 -20.03 11.59
C VAL A 787 -32.69 -19.44 10.21
N GLN A 788 -33.72 -18.61 10.06
CA GLN A 788 -34.04 -17.94 8.79
C GLN A 788 -32.87 -17.05 8.30
N LEU A 789 -32.19 -16.35 9.21
CA LEU A 789 -31.04 -15.52 8.90
C LEU A 789 -29.83 -16.36 8.47
N ALA A 790 -29.63 -17.54 9.07
CA ALA A 790 -28.61 -18.50 8.64
C ALA A 790 -28.91 -19.10 7.25
N GLU A 791 -30.18 -19.36 6.93
CA GLU A 791 -30.62 -19.81 5.60
C GLU A 791 -30.37 -18.71 4.55
N LEU A 792 -30.71 -17.45 4.85
CA LEU A 792 -30.43 -16.29 4.00
C LEU A 792 -28.92 -16.09 3.77
N ILE A 793 -28.08 -16.20 4.80
CA ILE A 793 -26.62 -16.09 4.65
C ILE A 793 -26.10 -17.18 3.69
N ASN A 794 -26.61 -18.41 3.78
CA ASN A 794 -26.26 -19.49 2.86
C ASN A 794 -26.77 -19.23 1.42
N GLU A 795 -27.94 -18.61 1.25
CA GLU A 795 -28.43 -18.19 -0.07
C GLU A 795 -27.54 -17.10 -0.69
N ILE A 796 -27.19 -16.05 0.06
CA ILE A 796 -26.28 -14.99 -0.40
C ILE A 796 -24.90 -15.57 -0.76
N PHE A 797 -24.39 -16.53 0.02
CA PHE A 797 -23.16 -17.26 -0.31
C PHE A 797 -23.23 -17.96 -1.69
N ILE A 798 -24.34 -18.66 -1.97
CA ILE A 798 -24.57 -19.32 -3.26
C ILE A 798 -24.67 -18.30 -4.40
N LEU A 799 -25.33 -17.15 -4.18
CA LEU A 799 -25.46 -16.08 -5.18
C LEU A 799 -24.11 -15.43 -5.51
N ILE A 800 -23.28 -15.14 -4.51
CA ILE A 800 -21.91 -14.64 -4.67
C ILE A 800 -21.06 -15.59 -5.51
N VAL A 801 -21.07 -16.88 -5.17
CA VAL A 801 -20.35 -17.92 -5.91
C VAL A 801 -20.81 -17.94 -7.37
N ARG A 802 -22.12 -17.99 -7.63
CA ARG A 802 -22.68 -18.05 -8.99
C ARG A 802 -22.35 -16.82 -9.85
N ASP A 803 -22.33 -15.61 -9.28
CA ASP A 803 -21.95 -14.42 -10.04
C ASP A 803 -20.45 -14.45 -10.42
N ALA A 804 -19.58 -14.87 -9.50
CA ALA A 804 -18.16 -15.03 -9.76
C ALA A 804 -17.87 -16.14 -10.79
N GLU A 805 -18.51 -17.32 -10.68
CA GLU A 805 -18.44 -18.40 -11.67
C GLU A 805 -18.85 -17.91 -13.06
N ARG A 806 -20.00 -17.22 -13.17
CA ARG A 806 -20.52 -16.63 -14.42
C ARG A 806 -19.55 -15.63 -15.07
N ARG A 807 -18.74 -14.93 -14.27
CA ARG A 807 -17.73 -13.97 -14.79
C ARG A 807 -16.45 -14.67 -15.24
N LEU A 808 -15.98 -15.65 -14.47
CA LEU A 808 -14.82 -16.46 -14.80
C LEU A 808 -15.04 -17.27 -16.08
N ASP A 809 -16.24 -17.85 -16.25
CA ASP A 809 -16.63 -18.65 -17.41
C ASP A 809 -16.39 -17.94 -18.76
N LYS A 810 -16.80 -16.66 -18.86
CA LYS A 810 -16.67 -15.83 -20.07
C LYS A 810 -15.24 -15.72 -20.61
N VAL A 811 -14.23 -15.87 -19.75
CA VAL A 811 -12.81 -15.69 -20.10
C VAL A 811 -11.99 -16.97 -20.01
N LEU A 812 -12.53 -18.05 -19.42
CA LEU A 812 -11.79 -19.26 -19.04
C LEU A 812 -11.05 -19.93 -20.21
N ASP A 813 -11.72 -20.12 -21.34
CA ASP A 813 -11.13 -20.80 -22.51
C ASP A 813 -9.95 -20.01 -23.10
N VAL A 814 -10.17 -18.72 -23.36
CA VAL A 814 -9.18 -17.86 -24.01
C VAL A 814 -8.00 -17.58 -23.08
N ALA A 815 -8.24 -17.48 -21.77
CA ALA A 815 -7.22 -17.22 -20.75
C ALA A 815 -6.40 -18.46 -20.37
N MET A 816 -7.02 -19.64 -20.21
CA MET A 816 -6.36 -20.83 -19.63
C MET A 816 -6.03 -21.90 -20.66
N LEU A 817 -6.89 -22.15 -21.65
CA LEU A 817 -6.74 -23.25 -22.61
C LEU A 817 -6.03 -22.80 -23.90
N ASP A 818 -6.36 -21.61 -24.41
CA ASP A 818 -5.82 -21.10 -25.68
C ASP A 818 -4.68 -20.08 -25.54
N HIS A 819 -4.41 -19.52 -24.35
CA HIS A 819 -3.35 -18.54 -24.15
C HIS A 819 -1.93 -19.15 -24.26
N GLU A 820 -1.20 -18.81 -25.31
CA GLU A 820 0.15 -19.32 -25.61
C GLU A 820 1.25 -18.44 -25.00
N THR A 821 1.96 -18.98 -24.02
CA THR A 821 3.03 -18.30 -23.27
C THR A 821 4.42 -18.43 -23.92
N ILE A 822 4.65 -19.44 -24.77
CA ILE A 822 5.95 -19.71 -25.40
C ILE A 822 5.90 -19.39 -26.90
N PRO A 823 6.67 -18.39 -27.39
CA PRO A 823 6.74 -18.08 -28.82
C PRO A 823 7.31 -19.25 -29.65
N GLY A 824 6.58 -19.67 -30.69
CA GLY A 824 6.99 -20.73 -31.62
C GLY A 824 6.17 -22.02 -31.57
N PHE A 825 5.14 -22.09 -30.72
CA PHE A 825 4.22 -23.25 -30.66
C PHE A 825 3.16 -23.26 -31.79
N GLU A 826 3.07 -22.21 -32.60
CA GLU A 826 2.16 -22.12 -33.76
C GLU A 826 2.46 -23.15 -34.88
N ASP A 827 3.68 -23.70 -34.94
CA ASP A 827 4.18 -24.57 -36.03
C ASP A 827 4.10 -26.08 -35.74
N ILE A 828 3.36 -26.51 -34.71
CA ILE A 828 3.24 -27.94 -34.35
C ILE A 828 2.41 -28.70 -35.38
N THR A 829 3.03 -29.67 -36.05
CA THR A 829 2.37 -30.61 -36.97
C THR A 829 2.04 -31.94 -36.29
N PHE A 830 0.83 -32.47 -36.54
CA PHE A 830 0.37 -33.74 -35.97
C PHE A 830 0.47 -34.89 -36.97
N GLN A 831 0.69 -36.12 -36.49
CA GLN A 831 1.03 -37.27 -37.36
C GLN A 831 0.01 -37.57 -38.47
N ASN A 832 -1.26 -37.24 -38.25
CA ASN A 832 -2.35 -37.50 -39.20
C ASN A 832 -2.55 -36.37 -40.24
N GLU A 833 -1.95 -35.19 -40.07
CA GLU A 833 -2.11 -34.04 -40.99
C GLU A 833 -1.20 -34.12 -42.23
N TRP A 834 -0.18 -34.98 -42.20
CA TRP A 834 0.83 -35.15 -43.26
C TRP A 834 0.29 -35.68 -44.61
N LYS A 835 -1.02 -35.88 -44.75
CA LYS A 835 -1.65 -36.47 -45.95
C LYS A 835 -2.42 -35.49 -46.83
N ILE A 836 -2.57 -34.21 -46.47
CA ILE A 836 -3.31 -33.24 -47.28
C ILE A 836 -2.43 -32.03 -47.60
N PHE A 837 -2.21 -31.79 -48.89
CA PHE A 837 -1.34 -30.74 -49.42
C PHE A 837 -1.71 -29.33 -48.93
N LYS A 838 -0.89 -28.76 -48.04
CA LYS A 838 -0.70 -27.31 -47.96
C LYS A 838 0.80 -26.98 -48.03
N ARG A 839 1.13 -26.07 -48.94
CA ARG A 839 2.49 -25.60 -49.23
C ARG A 839 3.08 -24.97 -47.97
N LYS A 840 4.29 -25.39 -47.57
CA LYS A 840 5.06 -24.78 -46.47
C LYS A 840 5.05 -23.26 -46.64
N LYS A 841 4.51 -22.54 -45.66
CA LYS A 841 4.67 -21.09 -45.57
C LYS A 841 6.05 -20.88 -44.95
N GLU A 842 7.01 -20.38 -45.72
CA GLU A 842 8.32 -20.03 -45.15
C GLU A 842 8.12 -18.93 -44.11
N VAL A 843 8.34 -19.29 -42.85
CA VAL A 843 8.40 -18.34 -41.75
C VAL A 843 9.69 -17.56 -41.94
N LYS A 844 9.58 -16.25 -42.16
CA LYS A 844 10.72 -15.36 -41.99
C LYS A 844 11.06 -15.37 -40.50
N GLU A 845 12.26 -15.79 -40.16
CA GLU A 845 12.80 -15.59 -38.81
C GLU A 845 12.63 -14.11 -38.44
N GLU A 846 11.92 -13.83 -37.36
CA GLU A 846 11.82 -12.47 -36.87
C GLU A 846 13.21 -12.02 -36.39
N PRO A 847 13.70 -10.83 -36.81
CA PRO A 847 14.99 -10.33 -36.35
C PRO A 847 15.05 -10.32 -34.82
N LEU A 848 16.22 -10.62 -34.24
CA LEU A 848 16.43 -10.60 -32.78
C LEU A 848 15.98 -9.27 -32.15
N GLU A 849 16.10 -8.16 -32.90
CA GLU A 849 15.61 -6.83 -32.55
C GLU A 849 14.09 -6.71 -32.29
N LYS A 850 13.26 -7.63 -32.80
CA LYS A 850 11.81 -7.66 -32.51
C LYS A 850 11.50 -8.35 -31.19
N ARG A 851 12.27 -9.37 -30.80
CA ARG A 851 12.11 -10.07 -29.50
C ARG A 851 12.44 -9.16 -28.31
N LEU A 852 13.24 -8.13 -28.53
CA LEU A 852 13.62 -7.12 -27.53
C LEU A 852 12.69 -5.89 -27.51
N ARG A 853 11.68 -5.81 -28.40
CA ARG A 853 10.65 -4.75 -28.32
C ARG A 853 9.54 -5.18 -27.36
N PRO A 854 8.99 -4.26 -26.55
CA PRO A 854 7.82 -4.56 -25.74
C PRO A 854 6.67 -5.05 -26.64
N PRO A 855 5.89 -6.08 -26.21
CA PRO A 855 4.84 -6.65 -27.03
C PRO A 855 3.81 -5.58 -27.40
N SER A 856 3.32 -5.65 -28.64
CA SER A 856 2.41 -4.64 -29.19
C SER A 856 1.14 -4.50 -28.33
N PRO A 857 0.49 -3.33 -28.29
CA PRO A 857 -0.74 -3.14 -27.50
C PRO A 857 -1.83 -4.18 -27.82
N LYS A 858 -1.90 -4.64 -29.07
CA LYS A 858 -2.83 -5.72 -29.51
C LYS A 858 -2.44 -7.12 -29.03
N GLN A 859 -1.16 -7.37 -28.73
CA GLN A 859 -0.73 -8.60 -28.05
C GLN A 859 -0.91 -8.51 -26.54
N ARG A 860 -0.65 -7.34 -25.92
CA ARG A 860 -0.93 -7.09 -24.50
C ARG A 860 -2.42 -7.17 -24.15
N ALA A 861 -3.31 -6.87 -25.10
CA ALA A 861 -4.75 -6.93 -24.94
C ALA A 861 -5.39 -8.31 -25.23
N LYS A 862 -4.60 -9.37 -25.50
CA LYS A 862 -5.14 -10.73 -25.56
C LYS A 862 -5.47 -11.22 -24.14
N PRO A 863 -6.61 -11.89 -23.91
CA PRO A 863 -6.88 -12.52 -22.62
C PRO A 863 -5.76 -13.48 -22.23
N SER A 864 -5.45 -13.52 -20.94
CA SER A 864 -4.33 -14.25 -20.35
C SER A 864 -4.72 -14.82 -18.99
N PRO A 865 -3.94 -15.75 -18.39
CA PRO A 865 -4.20 -16.24 -17.04
C PRO A 865 -4.31 -15.13 -15.99
N ARG A 866 -3.72 -13.96 -16.25
CA ARG A 866 -3.86 -12.75 -15.41
C ARG A 866 -5.31 -12.27 -15.30
N ASN A 867 -6.17 -12.50 -16.29
CA ASN A 867 -7.58 -12.14 -16.22
C ASN A 867 -8.36 -13.01 -15.20
N ILE A 868 -8.01 -14.30 -15.08
CA ILE A 868 -8.61 -15.18 -14.07
C ILE A 868 -8.15 -14.79 -12.67
N THR A 869 -6.84 -14.59 -12.48
CA THR A 869 -6.29 -14.14 -11.18
C THR A 869 -6.77 -12.74 -10.79
N SER A 870 -7.00 -11.84 -11.77
CA SER A 870 -7.64 -10.55 -11.54
C SER A 870 -9.05 -10.73 -11.00
N LEU A 871 -9.93 -11.47 -11.69
CA LEU A 871 -11.31 -11.73 -11.24
C LEU A 871 -11.40 -12.39 -9.84
N LEU A 872 -10.47 -13.31 -9.52
CA LEU A 872 -10.36 -13.89 -8.19
C LEU A 872 -9.95 -12.84 -7.13
N SER A 873 -8.93 -12.03 -7.43
CA SER A 873 -8.52 -10.89 -6.58
C SER A 873 -9.64 -9.87 -6.41
N SER A 874 -10.50 -9.72 -7.43
CA SER A 874 -11.61 -8.78 -7.44
C SER A 874 -12.75 -9.22 -6.53
N THR A 875 -13.10 -10.50 -6.62
CA THR A 875 -14.07 -11.11 -5.73
C THR A 875 -13.58 -11.01 -4.28
N LEU A 876 -12.30 -11.30 -4.05
CA LEU A 876 -11.64 -11.16 -2.75
C LEU A 876 -11.71 -9.71 -2.21
N PHE A 877 -11.40 -8.74 -3.07
CA PHE A 877 -11.41 -7.32 -2.73
C PHE A 877 -12.81 -6.82 -2.33
N VAL A 878 -13.87 -7.19 -3.06
CA VAL A 878 -15.24 -6.73 -2.71
C VAL A 878 -15.73 -7.36 -1.40
N LEU A 879 -15.35 -8.61 -1.10
CA LEU A 879 -15.67 -9.24 0.18
C LEU A 879 -14.96 -8.53 1.35
N ASP A 880 -13.69 -8.19 1.20
CA ASP A 880 -12.94 -7.41 2.19
C ASP A 880 -13.42 -5.96 2.30
N LEU A 881 -13.88 -5.34 1.19
CA LEU A 881 -14.35 -3.95 1.18
C LEU A 881 -15.55 -3.75 2.09
N TYR A 882 -16.43 -4.75 2.20
CA TYR A 882 -17.59 -4.76 3.08
C TYR A 882 -17.37 -5.58 4.37
N ASP A 883 -16.11 -5.90 4.71
CA ASP A 883 -15.71 -6.60 5.95
C ASP A 883 -16.39 -7.98 6.15
N VAL A 884 -16.61 -8.73 5.06
CA VAL A 884 -17.14 -10.10 5.12
C VAL A 884 -16.17 -11.03 5.85
N HIS A 885 -16.69 -11.78 6.82
CA HIS A 885 -15.90 -12.62 7.73
C HIS A 885 -14.93 -13.57 7.01
N SER A 886 -13.69 -13.62 7.50
CA SER A 886 -12.55 -14.39 6.98
C SER A 886 -12.89 -15.84 6.56
N VAL A 887 -13.56 -16.58 7.44
CA VAL A 887 -14.03 -17.97 7.25
C VAL A 887 -15.02 -18.12 6.07
N ILE A 888 -15.91 -17.15 5.84
CA ILE A 888 -16.85 -17.17 4.71
C ILE A 888 -16.09 -16.89 3.42
N THR A 889 -15.21 -15.88 3.43
CA THR A 889 -14.37 -15.51 2.29
C THR A 889 -13.44 -16.66 1.87
N ALA A 890 -12.83 -17.39 2.81
CA ALA A 890 -12.03 -18.57 2.52
C ALA A 890 -12.86 -19.71 1.87
N GLN A 891 -14.10 -19.93 2.32
CA GLN A 891 -15.01 -20.90 1.71
C GLN A 891 -15.42 -20.52 0.28
N ILE A 892 -15.69 -19.22 0.02
CA ILE A 892 -15.99 -18.72 -1.33
C ILE A 892 -14.81 -18.99 -2.27
N ILE A 893 -13.59 -18.65 -1.87
CA ILE A 893 -12.40 -18.90 -2.70
C ILE A 893 -12.14 -20.40 -2.90
N SER A 894 -12.32 -21.23 -1.88
CA SER A 894 -12.22 -22.70 -2.02
C SER A 894 -13.25 -23.25 -3.03
N GLN A 895 -14.49 -22.76 -3.01
CA GLN A 895 -15.53 -23.15 -3.96
C GLN A 895 -15.18 -22.71 -5.40
N LEU A 896 -14.69 -21.48 -5.59
CA LEU A 896 -14.29 -21.00 -6.92
C LEU A 896 -13.10 -21.77 -7.50
N ILE A 897 -12.12 -22.17 -6.67
CA ILE A 897 -11.00 -22.99 -7.14
C ILE A 897 -11.44 -24.43 -7.43
N TYR A 898 -12.40 -24.98 -6.66
CA TYR A 898 -13.05 -26.25 -6.99
C TYR A 898 -13.75 -26.19 -8.37
N TRP A 899 -14.58 -25.18 -8.59
CA TRP A 899 -15.28 -24.97 -9.86
C TRP A 899 -14.29 -24.82 -11.03
N LEU A 900 -13.27 -23.96 -10.90
CA LEU A 900 -12.21 -23.81 -11.91
C LEU A 900 -11.49 -25.13 -12.22
N GLY A 901 -11.19 -25.93 -11.19
CA GLY A 901 -10.57 -27.25 -11.35
C GLY A 901 -11.48 -28.24 -12.09
N ALA A 902 -12.74 -28.35 -11.69
CA ALA A 902 -13.71 -29.23 -12.34
C ALA A 902 -13.96 -28.83 -13.80
N GLU A 903 -14.14 -27.54 -14.07
CA GLU A 903 -14.48 -27.03 -15.40
C GLU A 903 -13.30 -27.13 -16.38
N LEU A 904 -12.08 -26.77 -15.95
CA LEU A 904 -10.87 -27.01 -16.75
C LEU A 904 -10.67 -28.50 -17.05
N PHE A 905 -10.90 -29.39 -16.07
CA PHE A 905 -10.81 -30.83 -16.29
C PHE A 905 -11.80 -31.29 -17.37
N ASN A 906 -13.05 -30.86 -17.25
CA ASN A 906 -14.12 -31.25 -18.16
C ASN A 906 -13.84 -30.77 -19.60
N ARG A 907 -13.43 -29.52 -19.78
CA ARG A 907 -13.12 -28.96 -21.11
C ARG A 907 -11.93 -29.64 -21.78
N ILE A 908 -10.90 -30.02 -21.03
CA ILE A 908 -9.74 -30.78 -21.55
C ILE A 908 -10.17 -32.20 -21.96
N MET A 909 -11.02 -32.86 -21.17
CA MET A 909 -11.46 -34.24 -21.42
C MET A 909 -12.50 -34.36 -22.55
N SER A 910 -13.33 -33.34 -22.74
CA SER A 910 -14.32 -33.28 -23.83
C SER A 910 -13.73 -32.86 -25.16
N ASN A 911 -12.67 -32.04 -25.19
CA ASN A 911 -12.11 -31.55 -26.45
C ASN A 911 -10.72 -32.12 -26.78
N ARG A 912 -10.69 -33.03 -27.75
CA ARG A 912 -9.48 -33.66 -28.32
C ARG A 912 -8.39 -32.68 -28.79
N LYS A 913 -8.70 -31.39 -29.00
CA LYS A 913 -7.73 -30.31 -29.28
C LYS A 913 -6.69 -30.16 -28.16
N TYR A 914 -7.09 -30.34 -26.91
CA TYR A 914 -6.23 -30.11 -25.73
C TYR A 914 -5.48 -31.36 -25.27
N LEU A 915 -5.85 -32.55 -25.77
CA LEU A 915 -5.21 -33.83 -25.47
C LEU A 915 -3.92 -34.05 -26.30
N ALA A 916 -2.95 -33.14 -26.14
CA ALA A 916 -1.61 -33.20 -26.76
C ALA A 916 -0.54 -32.72 -25.76
N ARG A 917 0.69 -33.23 -25.83
CA ARG A 917 1.78 -32.88 -24.90
C ARG A 917 2.04 -31.39 -24.81
N THR A 918 2.17 -30.72 -25.95
CA THR A 918 2.44 -29.27 -26.02
C THR A 918 1.35 -28.43 -25.39
N LYS A 919 0.07 -28.75 -25.67
CA LYS A 919 -1.08 -28.11 -25.01
C LYS A 919 -1.15 -28.46 -23.52
N ALA A 920 -0.80 -29.68 -23.11
CA ALA A 920 -0.72 -30.05 -21.70
C ALA A 920 0.34 -29.24 -20.93
N MET A 921 1.51 -29.03 -21.52
CA MET A 921 2.57 -28.20 -20.93
C MET A 921 2.18 -26.71 -20.86
N GLN A 922 1.56 -26.18 -21.92
CA GLN A 922 1.02 -24.82 -21.98
C GLN A 922 -0.03 -24.58 -20.87
N ILE A 923 -1.03 -25.45 -20.77
CA ILE A 923 -2.09 -25.34 -19.76
C ILE A 923 -1.49 -25.51 -18.35
N ARG A 924 -0.49 -26.38 -18.15
CA ARG A 924 0.20 -26.52 -16.87
C ARG A 924 0.92 -25.24 -16.44
N MET A 925 1.56 -24.53 -17.37
CA MET A 925 2.14 -23.20 -17.09
C MET A 925 1.06 -22.19 -16.70
N ASN A 926 -0.05 -22.15 -17.44
CA ASN A 926 -1.19 -21.27 -17.12
C ASN A 926 -1.76 -21.56 -15.72
N ILE A 927 -1.96 -22.83 -15.36
CA ILE A 927 -2.41 -23.24 -14.01
C ILE A 927 -1.39 -22.92 -12.92
N SER A 928 -0.09 -22.90 -13.23
CA SER A 928 0.93 -22.51 -12.24
C SER A 928 0.70 -21.09 -11.73
N THR A 929 0.18 -20.18 -12.57
CA THR A 929 -0.18 -18.81 -12.14
C THR A 929 -1.34 -18.77 -11.13
N LEU A 930 -2.23 -19.78 -11.13
CA LEU A 930 -3.27 -19.92 -10.10
C LEU A 930 -2.69 -20.46 -8.78
N GLU A 931 -1.71 -21.36 -8.85
CA GLU A 931 -0.97 -21.84 -7.68
C GLU A 931 -0.09 -20.72 -7.07
N ASP A 932 0.51 -19.86 -7.89
CA ASP A 932 1.22 -18.65 -7.45
C ASP A 932 0.26 -17.64 -6.80
N TRP A 933 -0.89 -17.38 -7.43
CA TRP A 933 -1.91 -16.50 -6.86
C TRP A 933 -2.42 -17.01 -5.50
N ALA A 934 -2.66 -18.33 -5.37
CA ALA A 934 -3.07 -18.93 -4.11
C ALA A 934 -1.98 -18.84 -3.02
N ARG A 935 -0.68 -18.90 -3.40
CA ARG A 935 0.44 -18.64 -2.47
C ARG A 935 0.47 -17.20 -1.99
N GLN A 936 0.29 -16.24 -2.90
CA GLN A 936 0.29 -14.80 -2.59
C GLN A 936 -0.93 -14.38 -1.75
N ASN A 937 -2.06 -15.08 -1.92
CA ASN A 937 -3.33 -14.76 -1.24
C ASN A 937 -3.71 -15.83 -0.20
N ASN A 938 -2.71 -16.42 0.49
CA ASN A 938 -2.94 -17.53 1.40
C ASN A 938 -3.63 -17.09 2.70
N ARG A 939 -4.94 -17.30 2.83
CA ARG A 939 -5.68 -17.04 4.07
C ARG A 939 -5.58 -18.21 5.03
N GLN A 940 -5.26 -17.90 6.29
CA GLN A 940 -5.42 -18.82 7.42
C GLN A 940 -6.55 -18.30 8.30
N PRO A 941 -7.65 -19.04 8.50
CA PRO A 941 -8.70 -18.63 9.42
C PRO A 941 -8.27 -18.99 10.85
N GLU A 942 -7.61 -18.06 11.53
CA GLU A 942 -7.19 -18.22 12.93
C GLU A 942 -8.37 -18.06 13.90
N HIS A 943 -8.46 -18.95 14.89
CA HIS A 943 -9.51 -18.96 15.91
C HIS A 943 -8.86 -18.98 17.31
N TYR A 944 -9.41 -18.22 18.26
CA TYR A 944 -8.97 -18.24 19.65
C TYR A 944 -9.77 -19.29 20.44
N GLU A 945 -9.16 -20.43 20.77
CA GLU A 945 -9.80 -21.45 21.61
C GLU A 945 -8.97 -21.71 22.88
N LYS A 946 -9.53 -21.34 24.04
CA LYS A 946 -8.99 -21.68 25.38
C LYS A 946 -7.54 -21.21 25.63
N GLY A 947 -7.16 -20.04 25.12
CA GLY A 947 -5.85 -19.44 25.37
C GLY A 947 -4.76 -19.82 24.35
N GLU A 948 -5.07 -20.64 23.35
CA GLU A 948 -4.20 -20.90 22.20
C GLU A 948 -4.90 -20.44 20.91
N MET A 949 -4.16 -19.74 20.04
CA MET A 949 -4.61 -19.50 18.66
C MET A 949 -4.46 -20.81 17.89
N LYS A 950 -5.56 -21.34 17.34
CA LYS A 950 -5.57 -22.52 16.48
C LYS A 950 -6.24 -22.17 15.16
N SER A 951 -5.55 -22.49 14.06
CA SER A 951 -6.17 -22.41 12.73
C SER A 951 -7.17 -23.57 12.57
N SER A 952 -8.45 -23.24 12.37
CA SER A 952 -9.48 -24.20 12.00
C SER A 952 -10.09 -23.86 10.65
N GLY A 953 -9.50 -24.45 9.60
CA GLY A 953 -9.96 -24.38 8.23
C GLY A 953 -8.95 -25.01 7.27
N GLU A 954 -9.35 -25.20 6.01
CA GLU A 954 -8.41 -25.53 4.93
C GLU A 954 -7.82 -24.22 4.40
N ASN A 955 -6.50 -24.05 4.50
CA ASN A 955 -5.81 -22.85 4.00
C ASN A 955 -5.99 -22.72 2.47
N THR A 956 -5.96 -21.50 1.94
CA THR A 956 -6.18 -21.25 0.50
C THR A 956 -5.20 -22.02 -0.40
N VAL A 957 -3.94 -22.16 0.02
CA VAL A 957 -2.92 -22.97 -0.69
C VAL A 957 -3.26 -24.46 -0.68
N ASP A 958 -3.77 -25.00 0.42
CA ASP A 958 -4.10 -26.42 0.55
C ASP A 958 -5.37 -26.76 -0.23
N ALA A 959 -6.39 -25.89 -0.17
CA ALA A 959 -7.58 -25.97 -1.02
C ALA A 959 -7.20 -25.93 -2.51
N ALA A 960 -6.33 -25.00 -2.91
CA ALA A 960 -5.85 -24.92 -4.30
C ALA A 960 -5.11 -26.20 -4.73
N ARG A 961 -4.18 -26.71 -3.89
CA ARG A 961 -3.47 -27.96 -4.13
C ARG A 961 -4.43 -29.14 -4.27
N ARG A 962 -5.47 -29.23 -3.43
CA ARG A 962 -6.43 -30.33 -3.42
C ARG A 962 -7.37 -30.30 -4.63
N HIS A 963 -7.92 -29.13 -4.95
CA HIS A 963 -8.93 -28.97 -6.00
C HIS A 963 -8.33 -28.95 -7.41
N LEU A 964 -7.13 -28.41 -7.61
CA LEU A 964 -6.44 -28.41 -8.91
C LEU A 964 -5.73 -29.75 -9.21
N ALA A 965 -5.54 -30.62 -8.21
CA ALA A 965 -4.85 -31.90 -8.37
C ALA A 965 -5.36 -32.80 -9.52
N PRO A 966 -6.67 -32.97 -9.78
CA PRO A 966 -7.15 -33.78 -10.89
C PRO A 966 -6.70 -33.24 -12.26
N VAL A 967 -6.75 -31.92 -12.46
CA VAL A 967 -6.29 -31.29 -13.71
C VAL A 967 -4.78 -31.41 -13.86
N ILE A 968 -4.02 -31.11 -12.79
CA ILE A 968 -2.55 -31.20 -12.82
C ILE A 968 -2.10 -32.63 -13.12
N GLN A 969 -2.75 -33.63 -12.52
CA GLN A 969 -2.48 -35.05 -12.79
C GLN A 969 -2.86 -35.46 -14.22
N LEU A 970 -3.94 -34.93 -14.79
CA LEU A 970 -4.31 -35.17 -16.20
C LEU A 970 -3.25 -34.60 -17.14
N LEU A 971 -2.79 -33.38 -16.88
CA LEU A 971 -1.75 -32.71 -17.68
C LEU A 971 -0.39 -33.41 -17.54
N GLN A 972 -0.08 -33.96 -16.36
CA GLN A 972 1.10 -34.81 -16.15
C GLN A 972 0.99 -36.12 -16.96
N TRP A 973 -0.16 -36.79 -16.91
CA TRP A 973 -0.42 -38.02 -17.65
C TRP A 973 -0.23 -37.86 -19.16
N LEU A 974 -0.73 -36.75 -19.74
CA LEU A 974 -0.56 -36.42 -21.16
C LEU A 974 0.91 -36.20 -21.56
N GLN A 975 1.75 -35.68 -20.66
CA GLN A 975 3.17 -35.46 -20.93
C GLN A 975 4.01 -36.75 -20.87
N CYS A 976 3.64 -37.69 -19.99
CA CYS A 976 4.33 -38.97 -19.80
C CYS A 976 4.35 -39.86 -21.06
N PHE A 977 3.43 -39.69 -22.01
CA PHE A 977 3.40 -40.50 -23.24
C PHE A 977 4.68 -40.35 -24.08
N SER A 978 5.29 -39.17 -24.07
CA SER A 978 6.54 -38.90 -24.78
C SER A 978 7.80 -39.51 -24.15
N SER A 979 7.75 -39.84 -22.85
CA SER A 979 8.88 -40.36 -22.07
C SER A 979 8.83 -41.87 -21.81
N LEU A 980 7.70 -42.53 -22.11
CA LEU A 980 7.52 -43.96 -21.89
C LEU A 980 8.02 -44.77 -23.10
N ASP A 981 9.11 -45.49 -22.94
CA ASP A 981 9.55 -46.49 -23.92
C ASP A 981 8.66 -47.75 -23.90
N ALA A 982 8.70 -48.52 -24.99
CA ALA A 982 7.72 -49.57 -25.28
C ALA A 982 7.65 -50.72 -24.24
N ASP A 983 8.74 -50.93 -23.50
CA ASP A 983 8.94 -52.04 -22.58
C ASP A 983 9.08 -51.61 -21.09
N ASP A 984 9.04 -50.30 -20.79
CA ASP A 984 9.19 -49.79 -19.42
C ASP A 984 7.85 -49.75 -18.66
N LEU A 985 7.40 -50.94 -18.25
CA LEU A 985 6.23 -51.11 -17.38
C LEU A 985 6.49 -50.64 -15.94
N GLU A 986 7.74 -50.53 -15.49
CA GLU A 986 8.07 -50.13 -14.12
C GLU A 986 7.89 -48.62 -13.93
N ALA A 987 8.36 -47.79 -14.87
CA ALA A 987 8.07 -46.37 -14.90
C ALA A 987 6.57 -46.07 -15.07
N LEU A 988 5.83 -46.87 -15.84
CA LEU A 988 4.37 -46.77 -15.93
C LEU A 988 3.69 -47.05 -14.58
N VAL A 989 4.13 -48.08 -13.84
CA VAL A 989 3.59 -48.39 -12.52
C VAL A 989 3.94 -47.28 -11.52
N GLY A 990 5.17 -46.77 -11.54
CA GLY A 990 5.60 -45.65 -10.69
C GLY A 990 4.79 -44.38 -10.92
N THR A 991 4.55 -44.00 -12.17
CA THR A 991 3.71 -42.84 -12.52
C THR A 991 2.26 -43.04 -12.12
N LEU A 992 1.66 -44.22 -12.36
CA LEU A 992 0.29 -44.52 -11.93
C LEU A 992 0.11 -44.52 -10.40
N GLN A 993 1.15 -44.82 -9.62
CA GLN A 993 1.12 -44.70 -8.14
C GLN A 993 1.12 -43.24 -7.66
N GLN A 994 1.58 -42.29 -8.47
CA GLN A 994 1.55 -40.85 -8.19
C GLN A 994 0.18 -40.23 -8.57
N LEU A 995 -0.46 -40.72 -9.64
CA LEU A 995 -1.74 -40.22 -10.17
C LEU A 995 -2.97 -40.71 -9.38
N LYS A 996 -3.03 -40.39 -8.08
CA LYS A 996 -4.07 -40.89 -7.15
C LYS A 996 -5.46 -40.25 -7.29
N ALA A 997 -5.59 -39.11 -7.94
CA ALA A 997 -6.86 -38.37 -8.08
C ALA A 997 -7.64 -38.76 -9.35
N LEU A 998 -7.01 -39.45 -10.30
CA LEU A 998 -7.64 -39.86 -11.56
C LEU A 998 -8.22 -41.27 -11.48
N SER A 999 -9.41 -41.46 -12.04
CA SER A 999 -9.97 -42.79 -12.21
C SER A 999 -9.30 -43.54 -13.38
N PRO A 1000 -9.21 -44.89 -13.33
CA PRO A 1000 -8.74 -45.68 -14.47
C PRO A 1000 -9.55 -45.46 -15.76
N GLN A 1001 -10.81 -45.02 -15.65
CA GLN A 1001 -11.65 -44.73 -16.83
C GLN A 1001 -11.21 -43.42 -17.51
N GLN A 1002 -10.93 -42.36 -16.75
CA GLN A 1002 -10.42 -41.09 -17.27
C GLN A 1002 -9.03 -41.26 -17.91
N LEU A 1003 -8.13 -42.03 -17.27
CA LEU A 1003 -6.80 -42.33 -17.82
C LEU A 1003 -6.86 -43.03 -19.19
N ILE A 1004 -7.78 -44.00 -19.35
CA ILE A 1004 -8.02 -44.72 -20.61
C ILE A 1004 -8.61 -43.80 -21.68
N HIS A 1005 -9.57 -42.94 -21.33
CA HIS A 1005 -10.17 -41.97 -22.26
C HIS A 1005 -9.13 -41.00 -22.80
N ALA A 1006 -8.38 -40.35 -21.90
CA ALA A 1006 -7.30 -39.42 -22.25
C ALA A 1006 -6.22 -40.08 -23.15
N ALA A 1007 -5.86 -41.34 -22.88
CA ALA A 1007 -4.92 -42.09 -23.71
C ALA A 1007 -5.49 -42.52 -25.07
N THR A 1008 -6.81 -42.71 -25.17
CA THR A 1008 -7.49 -43.13 -26.42
C THR A 1008 -7.66 -41.96 -27.40
N HIS A 1009 -8.02 -40.79 -26.87
CA HIS A 1009 -8.24 -39.57 -27.66
C HIS A 1009 -6.96 -38.69 -27.77
N TYR A 1010 -5.81 -39.17 -27.29
CA TYR A 1010 -4.53 -38.47 -27.38
C TYR A 1010 -4.10 -38.21 -28.83
N ARG A 1011 -3.60 -37.01 -29.09
CA ARG A 1011 -3.18 -36.55 -30.42
C ARG A 1011 -1.64 -36.48 -30.50
N PRO A 1012 -0.95 -37.52 -31.01
CA PRO A 1012 0.51 -37.57 -31.01
C PRO A 1012 1.13 -36.57 -32.00
N GLU A 1013 2.22 -35.96 -31.57
CA GLU A 1013 2.98 -34.97 -32.34
C GLU A 1013 3.99 -35.66 -33.29
N VAL A 1014 4.42 -34.98 -34.37
CA VAL A 1014 5.39 -35.57 -35.31
C VAL A 1014 6.74 -35.81 -34.62
N GLY A 1015 7.12 -37.09 -34.52
CA GLY A 1015 8.32 -37.55 -33.81
C GLY A 1015 8.04 -38.26 -32.47
N GLU A 1016 6.82 -38.18 -31.96
CA GLU A 1016 6.40 -38.83 -30.72
C GLU A 1016 5.95 -40.28 -30.93
N LYS A 1017 6.16 -41.15 -29.94
CA LYS A 1017 5.51 -42.48 -29.90
C LYS A 1017 4.28 -42.38 -28.99
N GLY A 1018 3.09 -42.71 -29.51
CA GLY A 1018 1.90 -42.84 -28.67
C GLY A 1018 2.00 -44.03 -27.70
N LEU A 1019 1.13 -44.05 -26.67
CA LEU A 1019 1.16 -45.05 -25.59
C LEU A 1019 1.24 -46.50 -26.13
N PRO A 1020 2.20 -47.33 -25.68
CA PRO A 1020 2.38 -48.67 -26.21
C PRO A 1020 1.23 -49.62 -25.88
N LYS A 1021 0.98 -50.59 -26.76
CA LYS A 1021 -0.12 -51.56 -26.64
C LYS A 1021 0.00 -52.48 -25.40
N SER A 1022 1.19 -52.58 -24.80
CA SER A 1022 1.47 -53.22 -23.51
C SER A 1022 0.84 -52.41 -22.37
N ALA A 1023 1.17 -51.13 -22.26
CA ALA A 1023 0.63 -50.19 -21.27
C ALA A 1023 -0.90 -50.08 -21.35
N MET A 1024 -1.47 -49.97 -22.56
CA MET A 1024 -2.93 -49.87 -22.72
C MET A 1024 -3.66 -51.13 -22.21
N LYS A 1025 -3.09 -52.33 -22.39
CA LYS A 1025 -3.64 -53.57 -21.81
C LYS A 1025 -3.57 -53.58 -20.28
N TYR A 1026 -2.51 -53.01 -19.70
CA TYR A 1026 -2.34 -52.91 -18.25
C TYR A 1026 -3.38 -51.97 -17.62
N LEU A 1027 -3.64 -50.81 -18.24
CA LEU A 1027 -4.70 -49.89 -17.80
C LEU A 1027 -6.10 -50.55 -17.82
N VAL A 1028 -6.42 -51.28 -18.89
CA VAL A 1028 -7.69 -52.04 -19.00
C VAL A 1028 -7.78 -53.17 -17.97
N ALA A 1029 -6.66 -53.78 -17.56
CA ALA A 1029 -6.64 -54.74 -16.47
C ALA A 1029 -6.95 -54.09 -15.11
N ILE A 1030 -6.33 -52.95 -14.80
CA ILE A 1030 -6.61 -52.15 -13.60
C ILE A 1030 -8.08 -51.72 -13.57
N GLN A 1031 -8.64 -51.27 -14.69
CA GLN A 1031 -10.05 -50.87 -14.79
C GLN A 1031 -11.00 -52.03 -14.43
N LYS A 1032 -10.70 -53.25 -14.90
CA LYS A 1032 -11.48 -54.46 -14.57
C LYS A 1032 -11.34 -54.85 -13.11
N GLU A 1033 -10.13 -54.80 -12.54
CA GLU A 1033 -9.90 -55.08 -11.12
C GLU A 1033 -10.63 -54.07 -10.21
N ALA A 1034 -10.57 -52.78 -10.55
CA ALA A 1034 -11.29 -51.72 -9.85
C ALA A 1034 -12.82 -51.91 -9.90
N ALA A 1035 -13.36 -52.30 -11.07
CA ALA A 1035 -14.78 -52.62 -11.21
C ALA A 1035 -15.19 -53.81 -10.33
N LEU A 1036 -14.46 -54.93 -10.39
CA LEU A 1036 -14.69 -56.10 -9.55
C LEU A 1036 -14.58 -55.79 -8.05
N ARG A 1037 -13.64 -54.92 -7.64
CA ARG A 1037 -13.52 -54.45 -6.26
C ARG A 1037 -14.72 -53.60 -5.84
N ARG A 1038 -15.25 -52.75 -6.74
CA ARG A 1038 -16.45 -51.93 -6.49
C ARG A 1038 -17.70 -52.81 -6.36
N GLU A 1039 -17.86 -53.83 -7.20
CA GLU A 1039 -18.93 -54.82 -7.09
C GLU A 1039 -18.83 -55.63 -5.79
N ARG A 1040 -17.63 -56.10 -5.42
CA ARG A 1040 -17.41 -56.80 -4.14
C ARG A 1040 -17.74 -55.92 -2.94
N ASN A 1041 -17.36 -54.66 -2.96
CA ASN A 1041 -17.69 -53.71 -1.88
C ASN A 1041 -19.20 -53.41 -1.84
N ARG A 1042 -19.87 -53.29 -3.00
CA ARG A 1042 -21.33 -53.10 -3.07
C ARG A 1042 -22.09 -54.34 -2.58
N ALA A 1043 -21.60 -55.53 -2.91
CA ALA A 1043 -22.14 -56.80 -2.40
C ALA A 1043 -21.92 -56.94 -0.88
N ALA A 1044 -20.76 -56.53 -0.36
CA ALA A 1044 -20.49 -56.52 1.08
C ALA A 1044 -21.36 -55.50 1.83
N ALA A 1045 -21.56 -54.29 1.28
CA ALA A 1045 -22.46 -53.29 1.86
C ALA A 1045 -23.94 -53.74 1.81
N ALA A 1046 -24.37 -54.36 0.71
CA ALA A 1046 -25.70 -54.96 0.61
C ALA A 1046 -25.89 -56.14 1.59
N ALA A 1047 -24.86 -56.97 1.80
CA ALA A 1047 -24.87 -58.03 2.79
C ALA A 1047 -24.91 -57.49 4.22
N ALA A 1048 -24.19 -56.40 4.53
CA ALA A 1048 -24.25 -55.73 5.84
C ALA A 1048 -25.62 -55.09 6.10
N ALA A 1049 -26.23 -54.47 5.09
CA ALA A 1049 -27.60 -53.96 5.16
C ALA A 1049 -28.62 -55.09 5.36
N ALA A 1050 -28.45 -56.23 4.68
CA ALA A 1050 -29.29 -57.42 4.84
C ALA A 1050 -29.08 -58.17 6.17
N ALA A 1051 -27.95 -57.96 6.86
CA ALA A 1051 -27.64 -58.55 8.16
C ALA A 1051 -28.18 -57.75 9.36
N SER A 1052 -28.80 -56.58 9.11
CA SER A 1052 -29.40 -55.75 10.15
C SER A 1052 -30.84 -56.20 10.45
N PRO A 1053 -31.22 -56.46 11.72
CA PRO A 1053 -32.57 -56.94 12.05
C PRO A 1053 -33.62 -55.83 11.88
N PRO A 1054 -34.87 -56.15 11.48
CA PRO A 1054 -35.91 -55.16 11.24
C PRO A 1054 -36.43 -54.55 12.55
N ALA A 1055 -36.25 -53.24 12.71
CA ALA A 1055 -36.82 -52.48 13.83
C ALA A 1055 -38.36 -52.34 13.71
N THR A 1056 -39.02 -52.31 14.87
CA THR A 1056 -40.48 -52.47 15.04
C THR A 1056 -41.29 -51.24 14.59
N PRO A 1057 -42.46 -51.39 13.94
CA PRO A 1057 -43.23 -50.23 13.45
C PRO A 1057 -44.08 -49.55 14.55
N GLY A 1058 -43.90 -48.22 14.70
CA GLY A 1058 -44.75 -47.35 15.52
C GLY A 1058 -46.06 -46.93 14.83
N ARG A 1059 -47.16 -46.83 15.58
CA ARG A 1059 -48.52 -46.51 15.11
C ARG A 1059 -48.89 -45.04 15.30
N SER A 1060 -49.55 -44.43 14.30
CA SER A 1060 -50.84 -43.68 14.40
C SER A 1060 -51.20 -43.07 13.04
N SER A 1061 -52.17 -43.59 12.28
CA SER A 1061 -53.57 -43.12 12.21
C SER A 1061 -53.76 -41.62 11.89
N GLY A 1062 -54.49 -41.19 10.86
CA GLY A 1062 -55.19 -41.92 9.80
C GLY A 1062 -56.24 -41.04 9.08
N GLY A 1063 -56.42 -41.19 7.76
CA GLY A 1063 -57.39 -40.41 6.97
C GLY A 1063 -57.48 -40.88 5.51
N LYS A 1064 -58.58 -41.58 5.17
CA LYS A 1064 -58.95 -42.04 3.81
C LYS A 1064 -59.84 -40.96 3.11
N PRO A 1065 -60.15 -41.00 1.79
CA PRO A 1065 -60.24 -42.20 0.93
C PRO A 1065 -59.76 -42.12 -0.54
N SER A 1066 -59.77 -43.31 -1.15
CA SER A 1066 -59.72 -43.70 -2.58
C SER A 1066 -60.54 -42.88 -3.58
N ASN A 1067 -60.16 -42.88 -4.87
CA ASN A 1067 -60.62 -43.80 -5.95
C ASN A 1067 -60.55 -43.12 -7.35
N GLY A 1068 -60.04 -43.80 -8.41
CA GLY A 1068 -60.22 -43.29 -9.79
C GLY A 1068 -59.18 -43.63 -10.88
N THR A 1069 -59.07 -44.89 -11.28
CA THR A 1069 -58.57 -45.31 -12.63
C THR A 1069 -59.78 -45.74 -13.49
N PRO A 1070 -59.65 -46.05 -14.82
CA PRO A 1070 -58.71 -45.58 -15.85
C PRO A 1070 -59.39 -45.23 -17.22
N SER A 1071 -58.67 -44.61 -18.17
CA SER A 1071 -58.78 -44.81 -19.65
C SER A 1071 -57.92 -43.75 -20.39
N GLY A 1072 -57.37 -43.98 -21.59
CA GLY A 1072 -57.28 -45.20 -22.42
C GLY A 1072 -56.23 -45.02 -23.54
N GLY A 1073 -55.71 -46.12 -24.12
CA GLY A 1073 -54.80 -46.08 -25.28
C GLY A 1073 -55.53 -45.71 -26.59
N THR A 1074 -54.89 -45.49 -27.73
CA THR A 1074 -54.02 -46.42 -28.52
C THR A 1074 -53.61 -45.69 -29.86
N PRO A 1075 -52.98 -46.29 -30.90
CA PRO A 1075 -51.67 -46.99 -30.95
C PRO A 1075 -50.78 -46.76 -32.24
N ARG A 1076 -49.47 -47.05 -32.15
CA ARG A 1076 -48.60 -47.75 -33.17
C ARG A 1076 -48.47 -47.16 -34.63
N PRO A 1077 -47.69 -47.76 -35.58
CA PRO A 1077 -46.80 -48.95 -35.55
C PRO A 1077 -45.35 -48.82 -36.11
N ASP A 1078 -44.50 -49.72 -35.62
CA ASP A 1078 -43.61 -50.71 -36.30
C ASP A 1078 -42.74 -50.40 -37.55
N ALA A 1079 -41.48 -50.87 -37.44
CA ALA A 1079 -40.69 -51.67 -38.40
C ALA A 1079 -39.83 -51.03 -39.52
N ALA A 1080 -38.51 -51.13 -39.30
CA ALA A 1080 -37.41 -51.50 -40.21
C ALA A 1080 -37.62 -51.53 -41.74
N GLY A 1081 -36.73 -50.83 -42.45
CA GLY A 1081 -36.42 -51.01 -43.87
C GLY A 1081 -35.02 -50.44 -44.18
N ASP A 1082 -34.13 -51.32 -44.65
CA ASP A 1082 -32.78 -51.02 -45.13
C ASP A 1082 -32.84 -50.64 -46.63
N ASP A 1083 -32.13 -49.61 -47.06
CA ASP A 1083 -31.55 -49.47 -48.41
C ASP A 1083 -30.87 -48.09 -48.65
N GLY A 1084 -29.59 -48.11 -49.03
CA GLY A 1084 -29.09 -47.31 -50.17
C GLY A 1084 -28.54 -45.89 -49.97
N ASP A 1085 -27.20 -45.80 -49.82
CA ASP A 1085 -26.26 -44.77 -50.32
C ASP A 1085 -26.66 -43.27 -50.45
N GLY A 1086 -25.90 -42.40 -49.76
CA GLY A 1086 -25.92 -40.95 -49.99
C GLY A 1086 -24.79 -40.19 -49.28
N VAL A 1087 -23.62 -40.05 -49.93
CA VAL A 1087 -22.45 -39.32 -49.39
C VAL A 1087 -22.72 -37.81 -49.28
N THR A 1088 -22.53 -37.24 -48.08
CA THR A 1088 -21.95 -35.92 -47.73
C THR A 1088 -22.24 -35.65 -46.25
N ALA A 1089 -21.48 -34.95 -45.40
CA ALA A 1089 -20.09 -34.53 -45.29
C ALA A 1089 -20.06 -33.59 -44.05
N ALA A 1090 -19.05 -33.76 -43.18
CA ALA A 1090 -18.67 -32.87 -42.08
C ALA A 1090 -19.51 -32.83 -40.78
N ASP A 1091 -18.76 -32.93 -39.66
CA ASP A 1091 -18.95 -32.33 -38.33
C ASP A 1091 -20.23 -32.62 -37.53
N ASP A 1092 -20.19 -33.72 -36.75
CA ASP A 1092 -20.82 -33.84 -35.43
C ASP A 1092 -19.71 -34.10 -34.37
N GLU A 1093 -19.86 -33.56 -33.17
CA GLU A 1093 -18.78 -33.39 -32.19
C GLU A 1093 -18.56 -34.63 -31.28
N ASP A 1094 -17.29 -34.95 -30.97
CA ASP A 1094 -16.90 -36.06 -30.07
C ASP A 1094 -17.16 -35.71 -28.58
N GLU A 1095 -18.41 -35.67 -28.14
CA GLU A 1095 -18.77 -35.38 -26.74
C GLU A 1095 -18.36 -36.53 -25.78
N ALA A 1096 -17.71 -36.20 -24.65
CA ALA A 1096 -17.21 -37.20 -23.71
C ALA A 1096 -18.33 -37.83 -22.84
N PRO A 1097 -18.31 -39.15 -22.57
CA PRO A 1097 -19.29 -39.80 -21.72
C PRO A 1097 -19.44 -39.16 -20.33
N PRO A 1098 -20.67 -38.88 -19.85
CA PRO A 1098 -20.90 -38.09 -18.63
C PRO A 1098 -20.39 -38.75 -17.36
N ASN A 1099 -20.13 -40.05 -17.36
CA ASN A 1099 -19.54 -40.78 -16.24
C ASN A 1099 -18.01 -40.55 -16.06
N LEU A 1100 -17.39 -39.72 -16.89
CA LEU A 1100 -15.96 -39.37 -16.85
C LEU A 1100 -15.69 -37.94 -16.34
N LEU A 1101 -16.71 -37.10 -16.30
CA LEU A 1101 -16.63 -35.69 -15.95
C LEU A 1101 -16.79 -35.49 -14.43
N PHE A 1102 -16.24 -34.39 -13.90
CA PHE A 1102 -16.59 -33.92 -12.56
C PHE A 1102 -17.86 -33.09 -12.61
N ASP A 1103 -18.60 -33.03 -11.50
CA ASP A 1103 -19.79 -32.19 -11.37
C ASP A 1103 -19.39 -30.76 -10.97
N PRO A 1104 -19.46 -29.76 -11.87
CA PRO A 1104 -19.13 -28.38 -11.55
C PRO A 1104 -20.21 -27.71 -10.69
N ALA A 1105 -21.43 -28.27 -10.62
CA ALA A 1105 -22.52 -27.72 -9.80
C ALA A 1105 -22.50 -28.20 -8.34
N LEU A 1106 -21.48 -29.00 -7.95
CA LEU A 1106 -21.31 -29.45 -6.58
C LEU A 1106 -20.87 -28.30 -5.67
N MET A 1107 -21.76 -27.89 -4.77
CA MET A 1107 -21.43 -27.00 -3.66
C MET A 1107 -20.71 -27.77 -2.54
N LEU A 1108 -19.58 -27.25 -2.07
CA LEU A 1108 -18.91 -27.73 -0.87
C LEU A 1108 -19.76 -27.44 0.38
N PRO A 1109 -19.56 -28.19 1.49
CA PRO A 1109 -20.30 -27.95 2.73
C PRO A 1109 -20.03 -26.54 3.29
N PHE A 1110 -21.08 -25.72 3.38
CA PHE A 1110 -21.01 -24.38 3.96
C PHE A 1110 -21.08 -24.43 5.49
N THR A 1111 -20.24 -23.62 6.14
CA THR A 1111 -20.13 -23.50 7.60
C THR A 1111 -20.12 -22.04 8.02
N LEU A 1112 -20.96 -21.71 9.00
CA LEU A 1112 -21.02 -20.36 9.58
C LEU A 1112 -19.95 -20.18 10.66
N PRO A 1113 -19.36 -18.98 10.80
CA PRO A 1113 -18.47 -18.66 11.91
C PRO A 1113 -19.16 -18.85 13.27
N SER A 1114 -18.41 -19.30 14.27
CA SER A 1114 -18.89 -19.38 15.64
C SER A 1114 -18.76 -18.04 16.37
N VAL A 1115 -19.38 -17.93 17.55
CA VAL A 1115 -19.42 -16.65 18.31
C VAL A 1115 -18.02 -16.22 18.77
N THR A 1116 -17.10 -17.15 19.01
CA THR A 1116 -15.69 -16.85 19.32
C THR A 1116 -14.95 -16.29 18.13
N ASP A 1117 -15.21 -16.80 16.93
CA ASP A 1117 -14.46 -16.48 15.72
C ASP A 1117 -14.82 -15.08 15.22
N MET A 1118 -16.10 -14.72 15.39
CA MET A 1118 -16.64 -13.38 15.17
C MET A 1118 -16.08 -12.32 16.15
N LEU A 1119 -15.49 -12.72 17.28
CA LEU A 1119 -14.84 -11.78 18.22
C LEU A 1119 -13.34 -11.61 17.94
N VAL A 1120 -12.75 -12.50 17.14
CA VAL A 1120 -11.29 -12.60 16.93
C VAL A 1120 -10.90 -12.22 15.51
N SER A 1121 -11.74 -12.50 14.52
CA SER A 1121 -11.36 -12.38 13.09
C SER A 1121 -12.36 -11.58 12.23
N TYR A 1122 -13.37 -10.95 12.85
CA TYR A 1122 -14.32 -10.08 12.15
C TYR A 1122 -13.64 -8.73 11.82
N GLY A 1123 -13.67 -8.31 10.55
CA GLY A 1123 -12.99 -7.10 10.07
C GLY A 1123 -11.48 -7.23 9.81
N ALA A 1124 -10.82 -8.32 10.21
CA ALA A 1124 -9.35 -8.53 10.16
C ALA A 1124 -8.68 -8.49 8.77
N GLY A 1125 -9.44 -8.19 7.70
CA GLY A 1125 -8.92 -7.91 6.36
C GLY A 1125 -8.09 -9.04 5.73
N PHE A 1126 -7.07 -8.63 4.97
CA PHE A 1126 -6.24 -9.56 4.19
C PHE A 1126 -5.47 -10.51 5.12
N GLY A 1127 -5.60 -11.81 4.85
CA GLY A 1127 -4.86 -12.88 5.54
C GLY A 1127 -5.26 -13.20 6.98
N GLY A 1128 -6.11 -12.39 7.63
CA GLY A 1128 -6.37 -12.49 9.08
C GLY A 1128 -5.20 -12.01 9.95
N VAL A 1129 -4.21 -11.33 9.33
CA VAL A 1129 -3.00 -10.81 9.99
C VAL A 1129 -3.04 -9.30 10.22
N ASN A 1130 -3.99 -8.59 9.60
CA ASN A 1130 -4.15 -7.14 9.76
C ASN A 1130 -4.93 -6.82 11.04
N ARG A 1131 -4.28 -6.98 12.21
CA ARG A 1131 -4.83 -6.63 13.53
C ARG A 1131 -5.30 -5.18 13.62
N GLU A 1132 -4.71 -4.28 12.85
CA GLU A 1132 -5.11 -2.87 12.73
C GLU A 1132 -6.51 -2.66 12.12
N ARG A 1133 -7.08 -3.69 11.48
CA ARG A 1133 -8.47 -3.70 10.99
C ARG A 1133 -9.44 -4.52 11.86
N GLU A 1134 -8.95 -5.20 12.90
CA GLU A 1134 -9.79 -5.91 13.87
C GLU A 1134 -10.56 -4.90 14.73
N ARG A 1135 -11.74 -4.49 14.25
CA ARG A 1135 -12.65 -3.60 14.99
C ARG A 1135 -13.66 -4.41 15.78
N LYS A 1136 -13.72 -4.17 17.09
CA LYS A 1136 -14.85 -4.61 17.93
C LYS A 1136 -16.09 -3.82 17.49
N TYR A 1137 -16.93 -4.39 16.65
CA TYR A 1137 -18.19 -3.77 16.27
C TYR A 1137 -19.11 -3.67 17.49
N ILE A 1138 -19.27 -2.44 18.00
CA ILE A 1138 -20.24 -2.10 19.04
C ILE A 1138 -21.53 -1.63 18.34
N PRO A 1139 -22.71 -2.08 18.77
CA PRO A 1139 -23.98 -1.62 18.20
C PRO A 1139 -24.26 -0.14 18.53
N THR A 1140 -23.86 0.76 17.63
CA THR A 1140 -24.09 2.22 17.72
C THR A 1140 -24.72 2.77 16.43
N ILE A 1141 -25.32 3.96 16.50
CA ILE A 1141 -25.90 4.65 15.33
C ILE A 1141 -25.21 6.02 15.22
N PRO A 1142 -24.55 6.34 14.09
CA PRO A 1142 -23.92 7.65 13.90
C PRO A 1142 -24.95 8.80 13.94
N PRO A 1143 -24.63 9.96 14.55
CA PRO A 1143 -25.56 11.07 14.69
C PRO A 1143 -26.03 11.63 13.34
N GLU A 1144 -25.16 11.69 12.33
CA GLU A 1144 -25.50 12.09 10.95
C GLU A 1144 -26.63 11.24 10.33
N PHE A 1145 -26.77 9.98 10.76
CA PHE A 1145 -27.80 9.09 10.26
C PHE A 1145 -29.14 9.33 10.94
N LEU A 1146 -29.13 9.74 12.22
CA LEU A 1146 -30.33 10.16 12.94
C LEU A 1146 -30.94 11.42 12.29
N GLU A 1147 -30.11 12.40 11.90
CA GLU A 1147 -30.58 13.60 11.19
C GLU A 1147 -31.28 13.28 9.86
N LYS A 1148 -30.83 12.26 9.12
CA LYS A 1148 -31.49 11.79 7.88
C LYS A 1148 -32.87 11.19 8.15
N ILE A 1149 -33.06 10.54 9.30
CA ILE A 1149 -34.36 9.99 9.72
C ILE A 1149 -35.31 11.14 10.14
N GLU A 1150 -34.81 12.14 10.88
CA GLU A 1150 -35.59 13.29 11.34
C GLU A 1150 -35.97 14.24 10.18
N GLY A 1151 -35.03 14.56 9.28
CA GLY A 1151 -35.28 15.43 8.12
C GLY A 1151 -36.37 14.92 7.17
N GLY A 1152 -36.60 13.60 7.16
CA GLY A 1152 -37.70 12.96 6.43
C GLY A 1152 -39.11 13.19 7.02
N ALA A 1153 -39.23 13.83 8.19
CA ALA A 1153 -40.53 14.15 8.81
C ALA A 1153 -41.15 15.47 8.32
N GLY A 1154 -40.43 16.29 7.54
CA GLY A 1154 -40.81 17.66 7.16
C GLY A 1154 -41.65 17.84 5.89
N GLY A 1155 -42.46 16.84 5.51
CA GLY A 1155 -43.18 16.79 4.22
C GLY A 1155 -44.41 17.71 4.06
N GLY A 1156 -44.37 18.98 4.50
CA GLY A 1156 -45.44 19.93 4.16
C GLY A 1156 -45.56 21.19 5.03
N VAL A 1157 -45.58 22.34 4.35
CA VAL A 1157 -45.95 23.70 4.83
C VAL A 1157 -44.91 24.45 5.66
N GLY A 1158 -44.41 25.55 5.07
CA GLY A 1158 -44.09 26.77 5.83
C GLY A 1158 -42.61 27.08 6.02
N ASN A 1159 -42.09 28.01 5.22
CA ASN A 1159 -40.83 28.70 5.47
C ASN A 1159 -40.90 29.46 6.83
N GLY A 1160 -40.14 29.05 7.83
CA GLY A 1160 -40.08 29.68 9.15
C GLY A 1160 -39.18 28.91 10.12
N GLY A 1161 -38.09 29.53 10.55
CA GLY A 1161 -37.03 28.85 11.31
C GLY A 1161 -37.48 28.27 12.65
N ARG A 1162 -37.04 27.04 12.92
CA ARG A 1162 -36.91 26.45 14.25
C ARG A 1162 -35.51 25.85 14.36
N GLY A 1163 -34.81 26.14 15.45
CA GLY A 1163 -33.44 25.66 15.68
C GLY A 1163 -33.39 24.17 16.01
N ALA A 1164 -32.19 23.60 15.88
CA ALA A 1164 -31.89 22.22 16.27
C ALA A 1164 -32.28 21.97 17.73
N LEU A 1165 -32.88 20.81 18.01
CA LEU A 1165 -33.46 20.50 19.32
C LEU A 1165 -32.52 19.68 20.24
N TYR A 1166 -31.29 19.39 19.78
CA TYR A 1166 -30.25 18.72 20.55
C TYR A 1166 -28.92 19.48 20.47
N GLY A 1167 -28.90 20.72 20.98
CA GLY A 1167 -27.67 21.36 21.43
C GLY A 1167 -27.38 20.97 22.88
N GLN A 1168 -26.13 20.61 23.19
CA GLN A 1168 -25.67 20.41 24.57
C GLN A 1168 -25.93 21.69 25.40
N GLY A 1169 -26.87 21.62 26.35
CA GLY A 1169 -27.27 22.81 27.11
C GLY A 1169 -28.48 22.66 28.04
N ALA A 1170 -28.80 21.44 28.49
CA ALA A 1170 -29.93 21.17 29.37
C ALA A 1170 -29.65 20.01 30.36
N TRP A 1171 -28.59 20.16 31.16
CA TRP A 1171 -28.26 19.27 32.29
C TRP A 1171 -27.88 20.08 33.55
N GLU A 1172 -28.52 21.23 33.76
CA GLU A 1172 -28.52 21.97 35.03
C GLU A 1172 -29.94 22.50 35.29
N ASP A 1173 -30.83 21.60 35.75
CA ASP A 1173 -31.96 21.85 36.67
C ASP A 1173 -32.91 20.63 36.65
N GLU A 1174 -32.92 19.83 37.72
CA GLU A 1174 -34.11 19.57 38.56
C GLU A 1174 -33.79 18.52 39.66
N ASP A 1175 -33.71 18.99 40.91
CA ASP A 1175 -33.87 18.17 42.13
C ASP A 1175 -35.36 17.82 42.31
N VAL A 1176 -35.79 16.58 42.02
CA VAL A 1176 -36.94 15.87 42.67
C VAL A 1176 -36.71 14.36 42.69
#